data_AF-A0A2V6U2Q6-F1
#
_entry.id   AF-A0A2V6U2Q6-F1
#
_cell.length_a   1.000
_cell.length_b   1.000
_cell.length_c   1.000
_cell.angle_alpha   90.00
_cell.angle_beta   90.00
_cell.angle_gamma   90.00
#
_symmetry.space_group_name_H-M   'P 1'
#
loop_
_entity.id
_entity.type
_entity.pdbx_description
1 polymer ?
#
loop_
_entity_poly.entity_id
_entity_poly.type
_entity_poly.pdbx_seq_one_letter_code
_entity_poly.pdbx_strand_id
1 'polypeptide(L)'
;MTRIATIVSAALLLAGCASTLPPDHGGDQSAETTQPLRFRDPRAAAYYYYSVAQMNARAGRLQEAIAALRGVLERDPDSSELWGQLAQWLARTNDPVRAIEAAQKAAALEPLSPVPHLTLSDIFRRQRRFADSEAELEKAILLAPKSSDSYLALAQQHIEQRQLDKARAVLLRLVAAQPNSAQAYHLLGRVAIDSEQWDEAIARLKRAVEIDPDLDPAWMALGFVYETRQKPEEALKVYRQALQANPDNMAFVERLGDVLVRLGRFKEAQGEVESLADSAPRDPRVWIKLGAIYYEQKQYERAASSFRKAVELEPGNLRARYFLATTLMDAGKDAEAQGELEKILTADPRSVDARVQLAFLYGRAKKHDDAIKALQEAVNIEPKRAELFLYLGTAYFRAQQYDRALASLQEGLGIDAKNRDLTFQTGVVYEKQGRFDDAIAAFRKVLVIDPKHAESYNYIGYMYAERGVNLEEAVRLISKALDFEPENGYFIDSLGWAYYQQGRYPEALRELKRAVSLAKEDPVLYEHLGDAYLKNNLSNEAIEAWEKSLKTDPDAPTAPQVRTKIKETRESQTRAKASGAGAPRCLRESLSRPRSRPPAPRSRGAQRLSTTSALRPICAYAAATVSIASRACSSFERPPSFASKPSLPSGHPSSWSPPMPTRSRSGKSPSSALSSPAPHRTRRSAGSASPWVRRSWWRSSPATRCLRATPGRGKCWPLTPSVHPSRSKRRMDASASGSIRLRAPRDRSSGRAALNRRVSSSGPRARISPRSTASSKSTCATRTRSAIPDSTPS
;
A
#
# COMPACT_ATOMS: atom_id res chain seq x y z
N MET A 1 -31.57 -40.76 -32.15
CA MET A 1 -32.41 -41.48 -33.14
C MET A 1 -32.27 -40.79 -34.49
N THR A 2 -32.43 -41.51 -35.60
CA THR A 2 -32.44 -41.01 -37.00
C THR A 2 -33.88 -40.67 -37.46
N ARG A 3 -34.03 -40.23 -38.75
CA ARG A 3 -35.28 -39.82 -39.49
C ARG A 3 -35.59 -38.30 -39.37
N ILE A 4 -36.20 -37.55 -40.31
CA ILE A 4 -36.70 -37.69 -41.73
C ILE A 4 -36.85 -36.24 -42.30
N ALA A 5 -36.96 -35.83 -43.59
CA ALA A 5 -36.97 -36.34 -44.98
C ALA A 5 -36.12 -35.34 -45.88
N THR A 6 -35.91 -35.35 -47.21
CA THR A 6 -36.49 -35.93 -48.48
C THR A 6 -37.60 -35.10 -49.17
N ILE A 7 -37.63 -35.13 -50.54
CA ILE A 7 -38.68 -34.64 -51.52
C ILE A 7 -38.57 -33.13 -51.92
N VAL A 8 -38.08 -32.72 -53.13
CA VAL A 8 -38.63 -32.71 -54.55
C VAL A 8 -39.34 -31.37 -54.89
N SER A 9 -39.35 -30.72 -56.10
CA SER A 9 -38.57 -30.74 -57.39
C SER A 9 -38.98 -29.53 -58.30
N ALA A 10 -38.47 -29.45 -59.55
CA ALA A 10 -38.74 -28.47 -60.66
C ALA A 10 -38.04 -27.09 -60.53
N ALA A 11 -37.36 -26.48 -61.53
CA ALA A 11 -37.54 -26.26 -62.99
C ALA A 11 -38.45 -25.04 -63.32
N LEU A 12 -38.20 -24.15 -64.31
CA LEU A 12 -37.60 -24.27 -65.65
C LEU A 12 -36.70 -23.07 -66.13
N LEU A 13 -35.88 -23.34 -67.16
CA LEU A 13 -35.29 -22.51 -68.26
C LEU A 13 -35.25 -20.96 -68.24
N LEU A 14 -34.07 -20.38 -68.57
CA LEU A 14 -33.78 -19.74 -69.88
C LEU A 14 -32.27 -19.40 -70.08
N ALA A 15 -31.88 -18.99 -71.31
CA ALA A 15 -30.50 -18.73 -71.81
C ALA A 15 -29.72 -17.64 -71.01
N GLY A 16 -28.41 -17.40 -71.10
CA GLY A 16 -27.29 -17.73 -72.01
C GLY A 16 -26.21 -16.63 -71.81
N CYS A 17 -24.91 -16.70 -72.17
CA CYS A 17 -24.12 -17.60 -73.03
C CYS A 17 -22.72 -17.87 -72.40
N ALA A 18 -21.87 -18.67 -73.06
CA ALA A 18 -20.52 -19.06 -72.60
C ALA A 18 -19.44 -17.95 -72.81
N SER A 19 -18.21 -18.07 -72.30
CA SER A 19 -17.16 -18.89 -72.96
C SER A 19 -15.98 -19.35 -72.07
N THR A 20 -15.73 -20.67 -72.11
CA THR A 20 -14.43 -21.40 -72.16
C THR A 20 -13.20 -20.96 -71.33
N LEU A 21 -12.74 -21.87 -70.45
CA LEU A 21 -11.32 -22.10 -70.14
C LEU A 21 -10.62 -22.84 -71.31
N PRO A 22 -9.29 -22.72 -71.45
CA PRO A 22 -8.45 -23.93 -71.45
C PRO A 22 -7.22 -23.71 -70.51
N PRO A 23 -6.11 -24.49 -70.53
CA PRO A 23 -5.87 -25.44 -69.44
C PRO A 23 -4.53 -25.26 -68.70
N ASP A 24 -4.27 -26.19 -67.78
CA ASP A 24 -3.08 -26.28 -66.94
C ASP A 24 -1.76 -26.36 -67.73
N HIS A 25 -0.79 -25.54 -67.33
CA HIS A 25 0.61 -25.66 -67.73
C HIS A 25 1.48 -25.48 -66.47
N GLY A 26 2.34 -26.47 -66.21
CA GLY A 26 3.18 -26.49 -65.02
C GLY A 26 4.07 -25.26 -64.91
N GLY A 27 3.80 -24.44 -63.89
CA GLY A 27 4.67 -23.32 -63.51
C GLY A 27 5.99 -23.83 -62.95
N ASP A 28 7.00 -23.88 -63.82
CA ASP A 28 8.40 -24.17 -63.47
C ASP A 28 8.91 -23.20 -62.37
N GLN A 29 9.95 -23.61 -61.63
CA GLN A 29 10.60 -22.78 -60.62
C GLN A 29 11.49 -21.73 -61.28
N SER A 30 10.88 -20.81 -62.03
CA SER A 30 11.50 -19.57 -62.44
C SER A 30 11.76 -18.70 -61.21
N ALA A 31 12.90 -18.93 -60.57
CA ALA A 31 13.49 -17.95 -59.66
C ALA A 31 13.56 -16.62 -60.42
N GLU A 32 12.86 -15.59 -59.92
CA GLU A 32 12.91 -14.23 -60.48
C GLU A 32 14.34 -13.71 -60.34
N THR A 33 15.15 -14.05 -61.34
CA THR A 33 16.55 -13.67 -61.48
C THR A 33 16.54 -12.20 -61.83
N THR A 34 16.45 -11.39 -60.79
CA THR A 34 16.23 -9.95 -60.84
C THR A 34 17.34 -9.33 -61.65
N GLN A 35 17.04 -9.01 -62.92
CA GLN A 35 18.05 -8.47 -63.83
C GLN A 35 18.65 -7.23 -63.19
N PRO A 36 19.99 -7.12 -63.07
CA PRO A 36 20.62 -6.02 -62.37
C PRO A 36 20.23 -4.71 -63.06
N LEU A 37 19.51 -3.85 -62.34
CA LEU A 37 18.94 -2.61 -62.87
C LEU A 37 20.05 -1.76 -63.50
N ARG A 38 20.05 -1.67 -64.84
CA ARG A 38 21.07 -0.95 -65.60
C ARG A 38 20.80 0.55 -65.60
N PHE A 39 21.11 1.21 -64.49
CA PHE A 39 21.15 2.66 -64.40
C PHE A 39 22.18 3.22 -65.39
N ARG A 40 21.76 4.19 -66.22
CA ARG A 40 22.66 4.93 -67.13
C ARG A 40 23.45 6.04 -66.43
N ASP A 41 22.99 6.47 -65.25
CA ASP A 41 23.62 7.47 -64.41
C ASP A 41 24.05 6.84 -63.07
N PRO A 42 25.34 6.88 -62.69
CA PRO A 42 25.83 6.43 -61.39
C PRO A 42 25.15 7.13 -60.20
N ARG A 43 24.74 8.40 -60.34
CA ARG A 43 24.06 9.13 -59.26
C ARG A 43 22.64 8.60 -59.02
N ALA A 44 21.87 8.39 -60.09
CA ALA A 44 20.58 7.72 -60.02
C ALA A 44 20.68 6.31 -59.38
N ALA A 45 21.76 5.56 -59.68
CA ALA A 45 22.03 4.28 -59.02
C ALA A 45 22.28 4.45 -57.51
N ALA A 46 23.14 5.40 -57.12
CA ALA A 46 23.45 5.68 -55.71
C ALA A 46 22.18 6.09 -54.92
N TYR A 47 21.35 6.99 -55.47
CA TYR A 47 20.07 7.37 -54.86
C TYR A 47 19.10 6.19 -54.72
N TYR A 48 19.04 5.29 -55.71
CA TYR A 48 18.24 4.07 -55.63
C TYR A 48 18.73 3.15 -54.51
N TYR A 49 20.01 2.80 -54.49
CA TYR A 49 20.58 1.91 -53.47
C TYR A 49 20.47 2.50 -52.05
N TYR A 50 20.63 3.82 -51.90
CA TYR A 50 20.42 4.51 -50.62
C TYR A 50 18.96 4.45 -50.17
N SER A 51 18.01 4.61 -51.10
CA SER A 51 16.58 4.47 -50.81
C SER A 51 16.21 3.05 -50.37
N VAL A 52 16.75 2.03 -51.06
CA VAL A 52 16.58 0.62 -50.69
C VAL A 52 17.21 0.31 -49.32
N ALA A 53 18.40 0.85 -49.03
CA ALA A 53 19.06 0.71 -47.75
C ALA A 53 18.21 1.30 -46.60
N GLN A 54 17.72 2.52 -46.76
CA GLN A 54 16.84 3.20 -45.79
C GLN A 54 15.51 2.46 -45.60
N MET A 55 14.89 1.95 -46.67
CA MET A 55 13.66 1.15 -46.56
C MET A 55 13.87 -0.17 -45.81
N ASN A 56 14.97 -0.88 -46.07
CA ASN A 56 15.30 -2.11 -45.35
C ASN A 56 15.65 -1.84 -43.87
N ALA A 57 16.40 -0.78 -43.58
CA ALA A 57 16.72 -0.37 -42.21
C ALA A 57 15.45 -0.04 -41.39
N ARG A 58 14.50 0.70 -41.99
CA ARG A 58 13.18 0.98 -41.38
C ARG A 58 12.32 -0.28 -41.18
N ALA A 59 12.49 -1.29 -42.04
CA ALA A 59 11.84 -2.60 -41.92
C ALA A 59 12.57 -3.58 -40.97
N GLY A 60 13.63 -3.14 -40.27
CA GLY A 60 14.44 -3.99 -39.39
C GLY A 60 15.39 -4.96 -40.10
N ARG A 61 15.38 -4.98 -41.44
CA ARG A 61 16.21 -5.82 -42.32
C ARG A 61 17.62 -5.24 -42.47
N LEU A 62 18.39 -5.28 -41.38
CA LEU A 62 19.68 -4.60 -41.30
C LEU A 62 20.76 -5.21 -42.20
N GLN A 63 20.73 -6.52 -42.51
CA GLN A 63 21.74 -7.13 -43.38
C GLN A 63 21.53 -6.70 -44.84
N GLU A 64 20.27 -6.67 -45.27
CA GLU A 64 19.83 -6.21 -46.58
C GLU A 64 20.02 -4.70 -46.73
N ALA A 65 19.88 -3.94 -45.64
CA ALA A 65 20.24 -2.53 -45.59
C ALA A 65 21.75 -2.29 -45.74
N ILE A 66 22.58 -3.07 -45.03
CA ILE A 66 24.05 -3.03 -45.14
C ILE A 66 24.52 -3.41 -46.55
N ALA A 67 23.91 -4.44 -47.17
CA ALA A 67 24.22 -4.84 -48.54
C ALA A 67 23.88 -3.72 -49.55
N ALA A 68 22.69 -3.11 -49.45
CA ALA A 68 22.31 -1.99 -50.30
C ALA A 68 23.20 -0.75 -50.07
N LEU A 69 23.57 -0.44 -48.82
CA LEU A 69 24.44 0.69 -48.48
C LEU A 69 25.87 0.52 -49.03
N ARG A 70 26.40 -0.72 -49.05
CA ARG A 70 27.66 -1.02 -49.75
C ARG A 70 27.55 -0.75 -51.25
N GLY A 71 26.40 -1.05 -51.87
CA GLY A 71 26.10 -0.66 -53.25
C GLY A 71 26.06 0.86 -53.48
N VAL A 72 25.82 1.69 -52.45
CA VAL A 72 26.04 3.15 -52.54
C VAL A 72 27.52 3.47 -52.49
N LEU A 73 28.25 2.88 -51.52
CA LEU A 73 29.69 3.14 -51.29
C LEU A 73 30.62 2.62 -52.39
N GLU A 74 30.16 1.71 -53.26
CA GLU A 74 30.81 1.37 -54.54
C GLU A 74 30.83 2.54 -55.55
N ARG A 75 29.92 3.50 -55.40
CA ARG A 75 29.62 4.58 -56.36
C ARG A 75 29.90 5.97 -55.77
N ASP A 76 29.86 6.08 -54.45
CA ASP A 76 30.26 7.24 -53.65
C ASP A 76 31.19 6.75 -52.51
N PRO A 77 32.46 6.44 -52.83
CA PRO A 77 33.39 5.82 -51.88
C PRO A 77 33.98 6.78 -50.85
N ASP A 78 33.75 8.09 -51.00
CA ASP A 78 34.42 9.17 -50.26
C ASP A 78 33.46 9.89 -49.28
N SER A 79 32.20 9.49 -49.23
CA SER A 79 31.20 10.03 -48.30
C SER A 79 31.38 9.48 -46.86
N SER A 80 31.98 10.30 -46.00
CA SER A 80 32.15 10.03 -44.56
C SER A 80 30.86 9.58 -43.88
N GLU A 81 29.74 10.26 -44.12
CA GLU A 81 28.46 9.94 -43.46
C GLU A 81 27.93 8.56 -43.86
N LEU A 82 28.10 8.13 -45.12
CA LEU A 82 27.72 6.79 -45.55
C LEU A 82 28.61 5.70 -44.92
N TRP A 83 29.91 5.96 -44.75
CA TRP A 83 30.81 5.06 -43.99
C TRP A 83 30.46 5.02 -42.50
N GLY A 84 30.12 6.16 -41.89
CA GLY A 84 29.64 6.24 -40.51
C GLY A 84 28.31 5.50 -40.29
N GLN A 85 27.36 5.64 -41.21
CA GLN A 85 26.09 4.90 -41.19
C GLN A 85 26.32 3.39 -41.33
N LEU A 86 27.20 2.97 -42.25
CA LEU A 86 27.60 1.57 -42.40
C LEU A 86 28.20 1.01 -41.10
N ALA A 87 29.09 1.75 -40.46
CA ALA A 87 29.68 1.36 -39.18
C ALA A 87 28.63 1.18 -38.08
N GLN A 88 27.68 2.12 -37.96
CA GLN A 88 26.60 2.03 -36.97
C GLN A 88 25.67 0.83 -37.20
N TRP A 89 25.46 0.40 -38.45
CA TRP A 89 24.63 -0.78 -38.77
C TRP A 89 25.40 -2.10 -38.58
N LEU A 90 26.69 -2.14 -38.92
CA LEU A 90 27.57 -3.28 -38.62
C LEU A 90 27.72 -3.50 -37.09
N ALA A 91 27.81 -2.42 -36.33
CA ALA A 91 27.83 -2.46 -34.86
C ALA A 91 26.56 -3.06 -34.26
N ARG A 92 25.38 -2.80 -34.87
CA ARG A 92 24.08 -3.36 -34.47
C ARG A 92 23.90 -4.82 -34.88
N THR A 93 24.54 -5.25 -35.96
CA THR A 93 24.51 -6.65 -36.46
C THR A 93 25.62 -7.53 -35.88
N ASN A 94 26.40 -7.02 -34.93
CA ASN A 94 27.49 -7.73 -34.24
C ASN A 94 28.62 -8.18 -35.19
N ASP A 95 28.96 -7.35 -36.18
CA ASP A 95 30.21 -7.41 -36.94
C ASP A 95 31.14 -6.26 -36.49
N PRO A 96 31.79 -6.37 -35.32
CA PRO A 96 32.55 -5.27 -34.73
C PRO A 96 33.82 -4.93 -35.52
N VAL A 97 34.39 -5.90 -36.25
CA VAL A 97 35.63 -5.71 -37.01
C VAL A 97 35.35 -4.77 -38.18
N ARG A 98 34.38 -5.10 -39.03
CA ARG A 98 34.01 -4.23 -40.15
C ARG A 98 33.36 -2.92 -39.70
N ALA A 99 32.73 -2.89 -38.51
CA ALA A 99 32.25 -1.64 -37.93
C ALA A 99 33.39 -0.68 -37.58
N ILE A 100 34.50 -1.18 -37.01
CA ILE A 100 35.70 -0.38 -36.74
C ILE A 100 36.31 0.09 -38.07
N GLU A 101 36.52 -0.80 -39.04
CA GLU A 101 37.08 -0.46 -40.37
C GLU A 101 36.28 0.66 -41.06
N ALA A 102 34.95 0.55 -41.07
CA ALA A 102 34.07 1.55 -41.67
C ALA A 102 34.13 2.91 -40.94
N ALA A 103 34.14 2.93 -39.60
CA ALA A 103 34.25 4.17 -38.84
C ALA A 103 35.65 4.80 -38.90
N GLN A 104 36.72 3.99 -39.01
CA GLN A 104 38.07 4.46 -39.29
C GLN A 104 38.16 5.09 -40.69
N LYS A 105 37.51 4.51 -41.71
CA LYS A 105 37.45 5.13 -43.04
C LYS A 105 36.66 6.45 -43.01
N ALA A 106 35.54 6.54 -42.29
CA ALA A 106 34.85 7.81 -42.08
C ALA A 106 35.76 8.87 -41.42
N ALA A 107 36.52 8.50 -40.38
CA ALA A 107 37.47 9.39 -39.70
C ALA A 107 38.63 9.85 -40.62
N ALA A 108 39.05 9.01 -41.57
CA ALA A 108 40.07 9.37 -42.56
C ALA A 108 39.54 10.32 -43.65
N LEU A 109 38.25 10.25 -43.97
CA LEU A 109 37.58 11.12 -44.94
C LEU A 109 37.23 12.50 -44.35
N GLU A 110 36.89 12.57 -43.06
CA GLU A 110 36.68 13.83 -42.32
C GLU A 110 37.54 13.93 -41.04
N PRO A 111 38.86 14.19 -41.14
CA PRO A 111 39.76 14.24 -39.98
C PRO A 111 39.45 15.35 -38.94
N LEU A 112 38.55 16.29 -39.27
CA LEU A 112 38.10 17.36 -38.39
C LEU A 112 36.71 17.09 -37.77
N SER A 113 36.06 15.98 -38.12
CA SER A 113 34.71 15.65 -37.65
C SER A 113 34.76 14.81 -36.36
N PRO A 114 34.02 15.19 -35.29
CA PRO A 114 33.95 14.37 -34.07
C PRO A 114 33.07 13.12 -34.26
N VAL A 115 32.22 13.07 -35.29
CA VAL A 115 31.16 12.04 -35.44
C VAL A 115 31.72 10.63 -35.73
N PRO A 116 32.77 10.44 -36.56
CA PRO A 116 33.44 9.15 -36.69
C PRO A 116 34.06 8.67 -35.37
N HIS A 117 34.70 9.56 -34.60
CA HIS A 117 35.31 9.23 -33.31
C HIS A 117 34.26 8.85 -32.24
N LEU A 118 33.13 9.57 -32.18
CA LEU A 118 31.97 9.19 -31.37
C LEU A 118 31.46 7.79 -31.76
N THR A 119 31.38 7.49 -33.06
CA THR A 119 30.94 6.18 -33.57
C THR A 119 31.92 5.07 -33.17
N LEU A 120 33.23 5.28 -33.32
CA LEU A 120 34.28 4.35 -32.86
C LEU A 120 34.18 4.09 -31.35
N SER A 121 33.95 5.14 -30.55
CA SER A 121 33.86 5.03 -29.09
C SER A 121 32.72 4.12 -28.64
N ASP A 122 31.52 4.22 -29.22
CA ASP A 122 30.40 3.36 -28.85
C ASP A 122 30.63 1.91 -29.32
N ILE A 123 31.29 1.73 -30.47
CA ILE A 123 31.72 0.41 -30.96
C ILE A 123 32.72 -0.24 -29.99
N PHE A 124 33.72 0.50 -29.49
CA PHE A 124 34.68 0.02 -28.51
C PHE A 124 34.04 -0.22 -27.13
N ARG A 125 33.19 0.70 -26.65
CA ARG A 125 32.47 0.59 -25.37
C ARG A 125 31.58 -0.65 -25.31
N ARG A 126 30.86 -0.96 -26.40
CA ARG A 126 30.06 -2.20 -26.52
C ARG A 126 30.92 -3.47 -26.41
N GLN A 127 32.15 -3.43 -26.91
CA GLN A 127 33.15 -4.50 -26.78
C GLN A 127 33.87 -4.51 -25.41
N ARG A 128 33.53 -3.60 -24.49
CA ARG A 128 34.26 -3.35 -23.23
C ARG A 128 35.73 -2.90 -23.41
N ARG A 129 36.07 -2.43 -24.60
CA ARG A 129 37.37 -1.81 -24.93
C ARG A 129 37.39 -0.35 -24.44
N PHE A 130 37.24 -0.18 -23.12
CA PHE A 130 36.99 1.13 -22.52
C PHE A 130 38.14 2.13 -22.70
N ALA A 131 39.39 1.67 -22.71
CA ALA A 131 40.56 2.53 -22.97
C ALA A 131 40.60 3.07 -24.40
N ASP A 132 40.30 2.24 -25.40
CA ASP A 132 40.19 2.67 -26.80
C ASP A 132 39.02 3.67 -26.96
N SER A 133 37.88 3.39 -26.31
CA SER A 133 36.73 4.30 -26.28
C SER A 133 37.07 5.65 -25.62
N GLU A 134 37.78 5.64 -24.49
CA GLU A 134 38.27 6.84 -23.80
C GLU A 134 39.21 7.66 -24.69
N ALA A 135 40.12 7.02 -25.44
CA ALA A 135 41.01 7.68 -26.39
C ALA A 135 40.27 8.32 -27.58
N GLU A 136 39.28 7.64 -28.18
CA GLU A 136 38.47 8.24 -29.26
C GLU A 136 37.55 9.36 -28.75
N LEU A 137 37.04 9.27 -27.52
CA LEU A 137 36.24 10.34 -26.91
C LEU A 137 37.07 11.60 -26.62
N GLU A 138 38.31 11.46 -26.17
CA GLU A 138 39.21 12.61 -26.01
C GLU A 138 39.57 13.25 -27.36
N LYS A 139 39.74 12.47 -28.45
CA LYS A 139 39.84 13.04 -29.81
C LYS A 139 38.58 13.81 -30.21
N ALA A 140 37.40 13.24 -29.97
CA ALA A 140 36.13 13.91 -30.25
C ALA A 140 35.91 15.18 -29.40
N ILE A 141 36.49 15.26 -28.20
CA ILE A 141 36.55 16.48 -27.38
C ILE A 141 37.54 17.49 -27.98
N LEU A 142 38.73 17.07 -28.41
CA LEU A 142 39.73 17.97 -29.01
C LEU A 142 39.25 18.60 -30.33
N LEU A 143 38.52 17.85 -31.16
CA LEU A 143 37.94 18.33 -32.41
C LEU A 143 36.73 19.27 -32.19
N ALA A 144 35.91 19.00 -31.17
CA ALA A 144 34.71 19.78 -30.88
C ALA A 144 34.60 20.16 -29.38
N PRO A 145 35.53 21.00 -28.85
CA PRO A 145 35.64 21.26 -27.41
C PRO A 145 34.48 22.06 -26.81
N LYS A 146 33.57 22.57 -27.65
CA LYS A 146 32.31 23.22 -27.25
C LYS A 146 31.07 22.32 -27.40
N SER A 147 31.21 21.12 -27.97
CA SER A 147 30.11 20.15 -28.06
C SER A 147 29.91 19.44 -26.73
N SER A 148 28.66 19.15 -26.36
CA SER A 148 28.32 18.41 -25.14
C SER A 148 28.64 16.93 -25.24
N ASP A 149 28.46 16.36 -26.43
CA ASP A 149 28.11 14.95 -26.56
C ASP A 149 29.29 14.03 -26.26
N SER A 150 30.49 14.43 -26.68
CA SER A 150 31.76 13.73 -26.40
C SER A 150 32.05 13.68 -24.88
N TYR A 151 31.83 14.78 -24.15
CA TYR A 151 32.00 14.79 -22.69
C TYR A 151 30.90 13.99 -21.99
N LEU A 152 29.64 14.08 -22.44
CA LEU A 152 28.52 13.35 -21.84
C LEU A 152 28.68 11.84 -22.02
N ALA A 153 29.11 11.39 -23.21
CA ALA A 153 29.41 9.98 -23.49
C ALA A 153 30.58 9.47 -22.62
N LEU A 154 31.66 10.24 -22.49
CA LEU A 154 32.82 9.88 -21.66
C LEU A 154 32.49 9.85 -20.16
N ALA A 155 31.77 10.85 -19.66
CA ALA A 155 31.29 10.89 -18.28
C ALA A 155 30.37 9.70 -17.98
N GLN A 156 29.41 9.39 -18.86
CA GLN A 156 28.51 8.25 -18.71
C GLN A 156 29.26 6.91 -18.77
N GLN A 157 30.28 6.78 -19.61
CA GLN A 157 31.19 5.61 -19.63
C GLN A 157 31.95 5.43 -18.30
N HIS A 158 32.38 6.50 -17.65
CA HIS A 158 33.01 6.40 -16.33
C HIS A 158 32.02 6.07 -15.21
N ILE A 159 30.78 6.58 -15.28
CA ILE A 159 29.68 6.21 -14.36
C ILE A 159 29.33 4.72 -14.50
N GLU A 160 29.25 4.21 -15.73
CA GLU A 160 29.06 2.77 -16.02
C GLU A 160 30.17 1.89 -15.43
N GLN A 161 31.40 2.41 -15.37
CA GLN A 161 32.55 1.74 -14.74
C GLN A 161 32.70 2.02 -13.23
N ARG A 162 31.78 2.76 -12.59
CA ARG A 162 31.88 3.24 -11.20
C ARG A 162 33.13 4.10 -10.90
N GLN A 163 33.75 4.68 -11.93
CA GLN A 163 34.90 5.60 -11.82
C GLN A 163 34.40 7.03 -11.56
N LEU A 164 33.81 7.26 -10.39
CA LEU A 164 33.09 8.51 -10.07
C LEU A 164 33.99 9.75 -10.16
N ASP A 165 35.25 9.68 -9.76
CA ASP A 165 36.20 10.80 -9.85
C ASP A 165 36.55 11.17 -11.30
N LYS A 166 36.74 10.18 -12.18
CA LYS A 166 36.92 10.44 -13.63
C LYS A 166 35.66 11.07 -14.22
N ALA A 167 34.48 10.52 -13.91
CA ALA A 167 33.21 11.07 -14.37
C ALA A 167 33.04 12.55 -13.93
N ARG A 168 33.34 12.84 -12.66
CA ARG A 168 33.35 14.20 -12.12
C ARG A 168 34.31 15.12 -12.87
N ALA A 169 35.55 14.69 -13.10
CA ALA A 169 36.55 15.51 -13.80
C ALA A 169 36.12 15.85 -15.23
N VAL A 170 35.56 14.89 -15.97
CA VAL A 170 35.03 15.09 -17.33
C VAL A 170 33.82 16.03 -17.34
N LEU A 171 32.91 15.89 -16.38
CA LEU A 171 31.74 16.78 -16.24
C LEU A 171 32.12 18.20 -15.80
N LEU A 172 33.18 18.37 -15.00
CA LEU A 172 33.71 19.69 -14.66
C LEU A 172 34.36 20.37 -15.88
N ARG A 173 35.04 19.61 -16.76
CA ARG A 173 35.51 20.13 -18.07
C ARG A 173 34.33 20.55 -18.96
N LEU A 174 33.26 19.75 -19.00
CA LEU A 174 32.03 20.12 -19.73
C LEU A 174 31.40 21.41 -19.18
N VAL A 175 31.28 21.57 -17.86
CA VAL A 175 30.74 22.81 -17.26
C VAL A 175 31.64 24.02 -17.52
N ALA A 176 32.97 23.84 -17.61
CA ALA A 176 33.88 24.91 -18.01
C ALA A 176 33.71 25.31 -19.49
N ALA A 177 33.44 24.36 -20.38
CA ALA A 177 33.16 24.61 -21.80
C ALA A 177 31.73 25.12 -22.07
N GLN A 178 30.76 24.69 -21.26
CA GLN A 178 29.33 25.02 -21.33
C GLN A 178 28.77 25.34 -19.93
N PRO A 179 28.93 26.58 -19.42
CA PRO A 179 28.43 26.98 -18.08
C PRO A 179 26.91 26.92 -17.90
N ASN A 180 26.14 26.74 -18.99
CA ASN A 180 24.69 26.60 -19.00
C ASN A 180 24.22 25.20 -19.44
N SER A 181 25.02 24.15 -19.24
CA SER A 181 24.60 22.77 -19.55
C SER A 181 23.88 22.13 -18.37
N ALA A 182 22.54 22.27 -18.30
CA ALA A 182 21.73 21.75 -17.19
C ALA A 182 21.95 20.24 -16.94
N GLN A 183 22.01 19.46 -18.03
CA GLN A 183 22.31 18.02 -17.97
C GLN A 183 23.69 17.73 -17.35
N ALA A 184 24.71 18.56 -17.60
CA ALA A 184 26.02 18.39 -16.95
C ALA A 184 25.95 18.60 -15.43
N TYR A 185 25.20 19.61 -14.98
CA TYR A 185 24.95 19.85 -13.56
C TYR A 185 24.10 18.74 -12.91
N HIS A 186 23.08 18.22 -13.61
CA HIS A 186 22.31 17.06 -13.16
C HIS A 186 23.19 15.82 -12.99
N LEU A 187 24.07 15.53 -13.96
CA LEU A 187 25.02 14.43 -13.88
C LEU A 187 26.06 14.62 -12.76
N LEU A 188 26.58 15.83 -12.55
CA LEU A 188 27.44 16.15 -11.40
C LEU A 188 26.70 15.92 -10.08
N GLY A 189 25.44 16.33 -10.01
CA GLY A 189 24.56 16.07 -8.88
C GLY A 189 24.41 14.58 -8.58
N ARG A 190 24.17 13.76 -9.62
CA ARG A 190 24.06 12.31 -9.50
C ARG A 190 25.38 11.64 -9.10
N VAL A 191 26.52 12.09 -9.64
CA VAL A 191 27.85 11.61 -9.22
C VAL A 191 28.13 11.98 -7.76
N ALA A 192 27.72 13.16 -7.31
CA ALA A 192 27.81 13.56 -5.91
C ALA A 192 26.87 12.74 -4.99
N ILE A 193 25.66 12.35 -5.44
CA ILE A 193 24.80 11.40 -4.72
C ILE A 193 25.49 10.04 -4.57
N ASP A 194 25.99 9.47 -5.66
CA ASP A 194 26.70 8.17 -5.66
C ASP A 194 28.00 8.20 -4.83
N SER A 195 28.50 9.40 -4.50
CA SER A 195 29.69 9.66 -3.66
C SER A 195 29.36 10.17 -2.25
N GLU A 196 28.08 10.18 -1.85
CA GLU A 196 27.55 10.74 -0.59
C GLU A 196 27.93 12.22 -0.30
N GLN A 197 28.27 12.99 -1.33
CA GLN A 197 28.63 14.41 -1.24
C GLN A 197 27.38 15.31 -1.31
N TRP A 198 26.49 15.11 -0.34
CA TRP A 198 25.12 15.62 -0.32
C TRP A 198 24.97 17.12 -0.55
N ASP A 199 25.86 17.93 0.02
CA ASP A 199 25.74 19.39 -0.04
C ASP A 199 26.22 19.94 -1.40
N GLU A 200 27.18 19.25 -2.06
CA GLU A 200 27.49 19.51 -3.47
C GLU A 200 26.37 18.98 -4.38
N ALA A 201 25.79 17.81 -4.10
CA ALA A 201 24.65 17.31 -4.87
C ALA A 201 23.50 18.33 -4.89
N ILE A 202 23.15 18.91 -3.73
CA ILE A 202 22.17 20.01 -3.63
C ILE A 202 22.59 21.21 -4.48
N ALA A 203 23.84 21.66 -4.41
CA ALA A 203 24.31 22.83 -5.15
C ALA A 203 24.28 22.61 -6.68
N ARG A 204 24.72 21.44 -7.16
CA ARG A 204 24.71 21.08 -8.59
C ARG A 204 23.28 20.90 -9.10
N LEU A 205 22.43 20.19 -8.36
CA LEU A 205 21.04 19.93 -8.77
C LEU A 205 20.17 21.18 -8.76
N LYS A 206 20.37 22.11 -7.81
CA LYS A 206 19.78 23.46 -7.88
C LYS A 206 20.19 24.17 -9.17
N ARG A 207 21.49 24.19 -9.49
CA ARG A 207 21.96 24.86 -10.69
C ARG A 207 21.42 24.22 -11.98
N ALA A 208 21.17 22.91 -11.99
CA ALA A 208 20.51 22.24 -13.10
C ALA A 208 19.08 22.78 -13.33
N VAL A 209 18.24 22.80 -12.29
CA VAL A 209 16.83 23.26 -12.41
C VAL A 209 16.68 24.79 -12.53
N GLU A 210 17.72 25.57 -12.20
CA GLU A 210 17.80 27.01 -12.51
C GLU A 210 18.08 27.29 -13.99
N ILE A 211 18.75 26.37 -14.68
CA ILE A 211 19.09 26.50 -16.11
C ILE A 211 17.96 25.93 -16.97
N ASP A 212 17.42 24.79 -16.55
CA ASP A 212 16.39 24.03 -17.26
C ASP A 212 15.32 23.55 -16.25
N PRO A 213 14.26 24.35 -16.03
CA PRO A 213 13.14 23.97 -15.17
C PRO A 213 12.39 22.72 -15.67
N ASP A 214 12.47 22.41 -16.96
CA ASP A 214 11.77 21.29 -17.59
C ASP A 214 12.51 19.95 -17.36
N LEU A 215 13.74 20.00 -16.79
CA LEU A 215 14.58 18.84 -16.48
C LEU A 215 14.11 18.06 -15.24
N ASP A 216 12.97 17.38 -15.38
CA ASP A 216 12.35 16.51 -14.37
C ASP A 216 13.30 15.61 -13.55
N PRO A 217 14.31 14.94 -14.14
CA PRO A 217 15.26 14.12 -13.38
C PRO A 217 16.04 14.91 -12.33
N ALA A 218 16.34 16.18 -12.58
CA ALA A 218 17.07 17.04 -11.65
C ALA A 218 16.20 17.44 -10.46
N TRP A 219 14.93 17.79 -10.68
CA TRP A 219 13.95 18.01 -9.61
C TRP A 219 13.75 16.75 -8.75
N MET A 220 13.58 15.59 -9.38
CA MET A 220 13.42 14.31 -8.67
C MET A 220 14.65 13.98 -7.80
N ALA A 221 15.87 14.14 -8.35
CA ALA A 221 17.10 13.92 -7.62
C ALA A 221 17.29 14.93 -6.47
N LEU A 222 16.95 16.21 -6.67
CA LEU A 222 17.06 17.25 -5.63
C LEU A 222 16.13 16.94 -4.45
N GLY A 223 14.88 16.57 -4.72
CA GLY A 223 13.92 16.16 -3.69
C GLY A 223 14.37 14.91 -2.94
N PHE A 224 14.87 13.90 -3.67
CA PHE A 224 15.43 12.68 -3.10
C PHE A 224 16.60 12.93 -2.13
N VAL A 225 17.50 13.88 -2.43
CA VAL A 225 18.60 14.23 -1.52
C VAL A 225 18.07 14.85 -0.24
N TYR A 226 17.09 15.75 -0.31
CA TYR A 226 16.47 16.34 0.88
C TYR A 226 15.71 15.29 1.72
N GLU A 227 14.96 14.38 1.10
CA GLU A 227 14.34 13.25 1.80
C GLU A 227 15.37 12.37 2.52
N THR A 228 16.45 11.99 1.81
CA THR A 228 17.53 11.14 2.34
C THR A 228 18.26 11.80 3.51
N ARG A 229 18.43 13.13 3.45
CA ARG A 229 19.04 13.96 4.50
C ARG A 229 18.07 14.28 5.66
N GLN A 230 16.88 13.66 5.70
CA GLN A 230 15.83 13.89 6.71
C GLN A 230 15.41 15.37 6.80
N LYS A 231 15.36 16.03 5.63
CA LYS A 231 14.99 17.43 5.42
C LYS A 231 13.66 17.52 4.64
N PRO A 232 12.53 17.12 5.25
CA PRO A 232 11.28 16.96 4.52
C PRO A 232 10.67 18.30 4.10
N GLU A 233 10.87 19.39 4.86
CA GLU A 233 10.35 20.71 4.49
C GLU A 233 11.00 21.24 3.20
N GLU A 234 12.32 21.08 3.06
CA GLU A 234 13.03 21.40 1.83
C GLU A 234 12.59 20.48 0.67
N ALA A 235 12.36 19.18 0.92
CA ALA A 235 11.82 18.27 -0.11
C ALA A 235 10.41 18.68 -0.57
N LEU A 236 9.51 19.05 0.35
CA LEU A 236 8.18 19.57 0.04
C LEU A 236 8.26 20.86 -0.80
N LYS A 237 9.16 21.79 -0.45
CA LYS A 237 9.38 22.99 -1.24
C LYS A 237 9.86 22.65 -2.66
N VAL A 238 10.82 21.74 -2.80
CA VAL A 238 11.34 21.30 -4.10
C VAL A 238 10.24 20.65 -4.95
N TYR A 239 9.41 19.77 -4.39
CA TYR A 239 8.33 19.14 -5.15
C TYR A 239 7.20 20.11 -5.52
N ARG A 240 6.90 21.12 -4.70
CA ARG A 240 5.99 22.22 -5.08
C ARG A 240 6.55 23.06 -6.24
N GLN A 241 7.85 23.40 -6.21
CA GLN A 241 8.50 24.13 -7.30
C GLN A 241 8.56 23.30 -8.59
N ALA A 242 8.82 21.99 -8.49
CA ALA A 242 8.80 21.07 -9.62
C ALA A 242 7.41 20.97 -10.27
N LEU A 243 6.32 20.97 -9.48
CA LEU A 243 4.94 21.03 -9.98
C LEU A 243 4.56 22.39 -10.58
N GLN A 244 5.22 23.47 -10.18
CA GLN A 244 5.02 24.80 -10.78
C GLN A 244 5.73 24.95 -12.13
N ALA A 245 6.85 24.26 -12.32
CA ALA A 245 7.52 24.14 -13.62
C ALA A 245 6.77 23.15 -14.54
N ASN A 246 6.53 21.92 -14.04
CA ASN A 246 6.06 20.79 -14.83
C ASN A 246 4.76 20.18 -14.22
N PRO A 247 3.59 20.85 -14.36
CA PRO A 247 2.34 20.41 -13.75
C PRO A 247 1.90 18.99 -14.14
N ASP A 248 2.22 18.56 -15.37
CA ASP A 248 1.82 17.25 -15.90
C ASP A 248 2.62 16.08 -15.30
N ASN A 249 3.75 16.32 -14.61
CA ASN A 249 4.55 15.25 -14.04
C ASN A 249 4.01 14.78 -12.67
N MET A 250 3.13 13.78 -12.75
CA MET A 250 2.52 13.13 -11.58
C MET A 250 3.51 12.43 -10.63
N ALA A 251 4.78 12.23 -10.99
CA ALA A 251 5.78 11.74 -10.04
C ALA A 251 5.96 12.73 -8.88
N PHE A 252 5.93 14.04 -9.14
CA PHE A 252 6.01 15.04 -8.08
C PHE A 252 4.75 15.06 -7.19
N VAL A 253 3.56 14.84 -7.77
CA VAL A 253 2.30 14.67 -7.00
C VAL A 253 2.39 13.46 -6.07
N GLU A 254 2.92 12.34 -6.57
CA GLU A 254 3.12 11.13 -5.78
C GLU A 254 4.09 11.38 -4.61
N ARG A 255 5.27 11.97 -4.87
CA ARG A 255 6.28 12.27 -3.83
C ARG A 255 5.79 13.31 -2.83
N LEU A 256 5.18 14.41 -3.27
CA LEU A 256 4.65 15.47 -2.40
C LEU A 256 3.63 14.89 -1.42
N GLY A 257 2.64 14.15 -1.92
CA GLY A 257 1.65 13.49 -1.09
C GLY A 257 2.25 12.43 -0.16
N ASP A 258 3.25 11.67 -0.60
CA ASP A 258 3.93 10.67 0.24
C ASP A 258 4.79 11.29 1.35
N VAL A 259 5.41 12.45 1.12
CA VAL A 259 6.11 13.19 2.20
C VAL A 259 5.07 13.72 3.20
N LEU A 260 4.00 14.38 2.75
CA LEU A 260 2.96 14.94 3.64
C LEU A 260 2.25 13.86 4.47
N VAL A 261 1.94 12.71 3.88
CA VAL A 261 1.35 11.56 4.58
C VAL A 261 2.32 10.96 5.61
N ARG A 262 3.62 10.82 5.28
CA ARG A 262 4.64 10.36 6.26
C ARG A 262 4.82 11.32 7.44
N LEU A 263 4.60 12.62 7.24
CA LEU A 263 4.58 13.63 8.31
C LEU A 263 3.25 13.68 9.08
N GLY A 264 2.22 12.95 8.67
CA GLY A 264 0.87 13.05 9.23
C GLY A 264 0.15 14.37 8.92
N ARG A 265 0.65 15.16 7.97
CA ARG A 265 0.13 16.49 7.58
C ARG A 265 -1.06 16.35 6.62
N PHE A 266 -2.03 15.51 6.97
CA PHE A 266 -3.14 15.11 6.10
C PHE A 266 -3.99 16.27 5.56
N LYS A 267 -4.15 17.36 6.33
CA LYS A 267 -4.88 18.56 5.88
C LYS A 267 -4.14 19.34 4.79
N GLU A 268 -2.81 19.36 4.83
CA GLU A 268 -1.99 19.97 3.78
C GLU A 268 -1.90 19.04 2.58
N ALA A 269 -1.74 17.73 2.79
CA ALA A 269 -1.87 16.74 1.72
C ALA A 269 -3.20 16.88 0.98
N GLN A 270 -4.29 17.13 1.71
CA GLN A 270 -5.60 17.40 1.14
C GLN A 270 -5.58 18.67 0.28
N GLY A 271 -5.21 19.84 0.83
CA GLY A 271 -5.27 21.11 0.09
C GLY A 271 -4.36 21.15 -1.15
N GLU A 272 -3.16 20.58 -1.09
CA GLU A 272 -2.25 20.50 -2.23
C GLU A 272 -2.83 19.59 -3.34
N VAL A 273 -3.42 18.45 -2.98
CA VAL A 273 -4.00 17.49 -3.95
C VAL A 273 -5.40 17.90 -4.41
N GLU A 274 -6.16 18.69 -3.63
CA GLU A 274 -7.37 19.40 -4.07
C GLU A 274 -7.00 20.40 -5.18
N SER A 275 -5.99 21.26 -4.95
CA SER A 275 -5.53 22.21 -5.98
C SER A 275 -4.99 21.53 -7.25
N LEU A 276 -4.40 20.34 -7.12
CA LEU A 276 -3.96 19.53 -8.28
C LEU A 276 -5.13 18.86 -9.00
N ALA A 277 -6.21 18.51 -8.30
CA ALA A 277 -7.43 17.99 -8.90
C ALA A 277 -8.17 19.09 -9.70
N ASP A 278 -8.08 20.34 -9.26
CA ASP A 278 -8.62 21.49 -10.00
C ASP A 278 -7.79 21.80 -11.28
N SER A 279 -6.46 21.63 -11.24
CA SER A 279 -5.59 21.87 -12.41
C SER A 279 -5.56 20.70 -13.40
N ALA A 280 -5.62 19.45 -12.91
CA ALA A 280 -5.56 18.22 -13.71
C ALA A 280 -6.81 17.33 -13.54
N PRO A 281 -8.04 17.85 -13.72
CA PRO A 281 -9.29 17.15 -13.33
C PRO A 281 -9.60 15.88 -14.13
N ARG A 282 -8.85 15.62 -15.21
CA ARG A 282 -8.99 14.43 -16.06
C ARG A 282 -7.99 13.31 -15.75
N ASP A 283 -7.07 13.49 -14.81
CA ASP A 283 -6.12 12.45 -14.43
C ASP A 283 -6.68 11.57 -13.29
N PRO A 284 -6.96 10.27 -13.51
CA PRO A 284 -7.47 9.38 -12.47
C PRO A 284 -6.49 9.21 -11.29
N ARG A 285 -5.19 9.41 -11.49
CA ARG A 285 -4.14 9.24 -10.46
C ARG A 285 -4.27 10.27 -9.34
N VAL A 286 -4.63 11.51 -9.69
CA VAL A 286 -4.86 12.60 -8.71
C VAL A 286 -6.09 12.26 -7.86
N TRP A 287 -7.18 11.82 -8.49
CA TRP A 287 -8.39 11.39 -7.79
C TRP A 287 -8.18 10.15 -6.88
N ILE A 288 -7.33 9.20 -7.28
CA ILE A 288 -6.90 8.08 -6.41
C ILE A 288 -6.12 8.60 -5.20
N LYS A 289 -5.18 9.53 -5.39
CA LYS A 289 -4.37 10.11 -4.30
C LYS A 289 -5.25 10.88 -3.31
N LEU A 290 -6.17 11.69 -3.83
CA LEU A 290 -7.14 12.45 -3.04
C LEU A 290 -8.09 11.53 -2.24
N GLY A 291 -8.58 10.45 -2.89
CA GLY A 291 -9.38 9.42 -2.23
C GLY A 291 -8.65 8.74 -1.07
N ALA A 292 -7.37 8.40 -1.25
CA ALA A 292 -6.54 7.82 -0.19
C ALA A 292 -6.31 8.79 0.98
N ILE A 293 -6.12 10.09 0.71
CA ILE A 293 -5.97 11.12 1.73
C ILE A 293 -7.26 11.30 2.55
N TYR A 294 -8.43 11.27 1.92
CA TYR A 294 -9.71 11.27 2.64
C TYR A 294 -9.94 9.98 3.44
N TYR A 295 -9.52 8.82 2.91
CA TYR A 295 -9.66 7.52 3.58
C TYR A 295 -8.83 7.47 4.88
N GLU A 296 -7.57 7.90 4.86
CA GLU A 296 -6.74 8.01 6.08
C GLU A 296 -7.35 9.01 7.10
N GLN A 297 -8.00 10.07 6.62
CA GLN A 297 -8.76 11.02 7.46
C GLN A 297 -10.15 10.49 7.90
N LYS A 298 -10.54 9.27 7.50
CA LYS A 298 -11.85 8.65 7.74
C LYS A 298 -13.05 9.42 7.17
N GLN A 299 -12.81 10.29 6.18
CA GLN A 299 -13.83 11.02 5.43
C GLN A 299 -14.38 10.14 4.30
N TYR A 300 -14.92 8.96 4.63
CA TYR A 300 -15.18 7.88 3.68
C TYR A 300 -16.09 8.28 2.50
N GLU A 301 -17.06 9.17 2.68
CA GLU A 301 -17.90 9.68 1.57
C GLU A 301 -17.13 10.54 0.55
N ARG A 302 -16.18 11.38 1.01
CA ARG A 302 -15.30 12.16 0.11
C ARG A 302 -14.27 11.25 -0.56
N ALA A 303 -13.79 10.24 0.17
CA ALA A 303 -12.91 9.20 -0.37
C ALA A 303 -13.59 8.41 -1.48
N ALA A 304 -14.81 7.88 -1.24
CA ALA A 304 -15.60 7.16 -2.23
C ALA A 304 -15.95 8.04 -3.42
N SER A 305 -16.29 9.32 -3.21
CA SER A 305 -16.53 10.26 -4.31
C SER A 305 -15.29 10.47 -5.20
N SER A 306 -14.10 10.55 -4.59
CA SER A 306 -12.84 10.70 -5.34
C SER A 306 -12.46 9.41 -6.09
N PHE A 307 -12.57 8.24 -5.45
CA PHE A 307 -12.34 6.96 -6.13
C PHE A 307 -13.36 6.69 -7.23
N ARG A 308 -14.64 7.08 -7.05
CA ARG A 308 -15.67 7.05 -8.10
C ARG A 308 -15.25 7.92 -9.28
N LYS A 309 -14.69 9.11 -9.05
CA LYS A 309 -14.20 9.97 -10.13
C LYS A 309 -13.01 9.38 -10.90
N ALA A 310 -12.09 8.69 -10.21
CA ALA A 310 -11.04 7.94 -10.87
C ALA A 310 -11.59 6.79 -11.75
N VAL A 311 -12.61 6.08 -11.28
CA VAL A 311 -13.28 4.99 -12.01
C VAL A 311 -14.14 5.51 -13.19
N GLU A 312 -14.69 6.72 -13.11
CA GLU A 312 -15.35 7.39 -14.23
C GLU A 312 -14.35 7.75 -15.35
N LEU A 313 -13.15 8.21 -14.98
CA LEU A 313 -12.09 8.59 -15.92
C LEU A 313 -11.38 7.37 -16.54
N GLU A 314 -11.21 6.30 -15.77
CA GLU A 314 -10.56 5.06 -16.22
C GLU A 314 -11.36 3.82 -15.77
N PRO A 315 -12.45 3.44 -16.48
CA PRO A 315 -13.32 2.33 -16.06
C PRO A 315 -12.62 0.96 -15.96
N GLY A 316 -11.51 0.77 -16.67
CA GLY A 316 -10.66 -0.42 -16.60
C GLY A 316 -9.74 -0.48 -15.37
N ASN A 317 -9.64 0.59 -14.57
CA ASN A 317 -8.78 0.64 -13.40
C ASN A 317 -9.37 -0.15 -12.23
N LEU A 318 -9.18 -1.47 -12.26
CA LEU A 318 -9.68 -2.39 -11.22
C LEU A 318 -9.14 -2.05 -9.82
N ARG A 319 -7.96 -1.41 -9.73
CA ARG A 319 -7.39 -0.95 -8.45
C ARG A 319 -8.15 0.25 -7.88
N ALA A 320 -8.50 1.23 -8.71
CA ALA A 320 -9.37 2.34 -8.31
C ALA A 320 -10.77 1.84 -7.92
N ARG A 321 -11.30 0.84 -8.65
CA ARG A 321 -12.58 0.19 -8.33
C ARG A 321 -12.52 -0.58 -7.01
N TYR A 322 -11.41 -1.25 -6.71
CA TYR A 322 -11.18 -1.92 -5.43
C TYR A 322 -11.14 -0.93 -4.26
N PHE A 323 -10.41 0.18 -4.41
CA PHE A 323 -10.39 1.24 -3.40
C PHE A 323 -11.75 1.90 -3.20
N LEU A 324 -12.53 2.10 -4.27
CA LEU A 324 -13.92 2.55 -4.18
C LEU A 324 -14.76 1.55 -3.35
N ALA A 325 -14.73 0.26 -3.71
CA ALA A 325 -15.48 -0.78 -3.03
C ALA A 325 -15.14 -0.88 -1.54
N THR A 326 -13.85 -0.99 -1.17
CA THR A 326 -13.46 -1.08 0.25
C THR A 326 -13.81 0.18 1.03
N THR A 327 -13.71 1.37 0.41
CA THR A 327 -14.15 2.62 1.05
C THR A 327 -15.66 2.65 1.29
N LEU A 328 -16.46 2.11 0.37
CA LEU A 328 -17.91 1.97 0.54
C LEU A 328 -18.25 0.99 1.67
N MET A 329 -17.50 -0.12 1.83
CA MET A 329 -17.67 -1.05 2.97
C MET A 329 -17.44 -0.37 4.33
N ASP A 330 -16.44 0.52 4.42
CA ASP A 330 -16.13 1.29 5.63
C ASP A 330 -17.09 2.49 5.85
N ALA A 331 -17.68 3.03 4.79
CA ALA A 331 -18.83 3.94 4.86
C ALA A 331 -20.14 3.24 5.26
N GLY A 332 -20.19 1.91 5.28
CA GLY A 332 -21.39 1.11 5.54
C GLY A 332 -22.32 0.93 4.32
N LYS A 333 -21.88 1.34 3.14
CA LYS A 333 -22.60 1.29 1.86
C LYS A 333 -22.43 -0.06 1.17
N ASP A 334 -22.80 -1.10 1.89
CA ASP A 334 -22.50 -2.51 1.54
C ASP A 334 -23.07 -2.92 0.17
N ALA A 335 -24.24 -2.38 -0.22
CA ALA A 335 -24.83 -2.64 -1.54
C ALA A 335 -24.09 -1.96 -2.70
N GLU A 336 -23.63 -0.70 -2.53
CA GLU A 336 -22.76 -0.05 -3.53
C GLU A 336 -21.42 -0.81 -3.63
N ALA A 337 -20.86 -1.22 -2.49
CA ALA A 337 -19.61 -1.98 -2.44
C ALA A 337 -19.70 -3.33 -3.16
N GLN A 338 -20.78 -4.10 -2.92
CA GLN A 338 -21.02 -5.36 -3.61
C GLN A 338 -21.04 -5.16 -5.13
N GLY A 339 -21.82 -4.19 -5.63
CA GLY A 339 -21.92 -3.92 -7.05
C GLY A 339 -20.62 -3.45 -7.71
N GLU A 340 -19.68 -2.87 -6.96
CA GLU A 340 -18.33 -2.56 -7.46
C GLU A 340 -17.39 -3.78 -7.44
N LEU A 341 -17.50 -4.67 -6.44
CA LEU A 341 -16.74 -5.93 -6.40
C LEU A 341 -17.19 -6.89 -7.51
N GLU A 342 -18.48 -6.98 -7.79
CA GLU A 342 -19.04 -7.77 -8.89
C GLU A 342 -18.53 -7.28 -10.26
N LYS A 343 -18.36 -5.96 -10.44
CA LYS A 343 -17.73 -5.39 -11.64
C LYS A 343 -16.25 -5.75 -11.75
N ILE A 344 -15.51 -5.84 -10.63
CA ILE A 344 -14.13 -6.37 -10.64
C ILE A 344 -14.14 -7.84 -11.06
N LEU A 345 -14.99 -8.68 -10.45
CA LEU A 345 -15.07 -10.11 -10.77
C LEU A 345 -15.60 -10.39 -12.19
N THR A 346 -16.33 -9.45 -12.80
CA THR A 346 -16.73 -9.51 -14.20
C THR A 346 -15.54 -9.27 -15.15
N ALA A 347 -14.62 -8.37 -14.78
CA ALA A 347 -13.46 -8.02 -15.58
C ALA A 347 -12.24 -8.92 -15.33
N ASP A 348 -12.04 -9.36 -14.08
CA ASP A 348 -11.07 -10.37 -13.64
C ASP A 348 -11.79 -11.45 -12.81
N PRO A 349 -12.32 -12.51 -13.47
CA PRO A 349 -12.91 -13.66 -12.78
C PRO A 349 -11.95 -14.45 -11.89
N ARG A 350 -10.65 -14.13 -11.87
CA ARG A 350 -9.64 -14.76 -10.98
C ARG A 350 -9.24 -13.87 -9.79
N SER A 351 -9.81 -12.66 -9.65
CA SER A 351 -9.50 -11.79 -8.53
C SER A 351 -9.85 -12.46 -7.18
N VAL A 352 -8.82 -12.79 -6.40
CA VAL A 352 -8.97 -13.38 -5.06
C VAL A 352 -9.37 -12.32 -4.04
N ASP A 353 -8.70 -11.18 -4.04
CA ASP A 353 -8.94 -10.15 -3.03
C ASP A 353 -10.35 -9.52 -3.18
N ALA A 354 -10.92 -9.48 -4.39
CA ALA A 354 -12.32 -9.08 -4.60
C ALA A 354 -13.31 -10.11 -4.04
N ARG A 355 -13.05 -11.42 -4.21
CA ARG A 355 -13.86 -12.49 -3.58
C ARG A 355 -13.82 -12.44 -2.06
N VAL A 356 -12.65 -12.18 -1.48
CA VAL A 356 -12.48 -12.06 -0.02
C VAL A 356 -13.31 -10.90 0.53
N GLN A 357 -13.28 -9.72 -0.10
CA GLN A 357 -14.13 -8.59 0.33
C GLN A 357 -15.62 -8.88 0.14
N LEU A 358 -16.01 -9.56 -0.95
CA LEU A 358 -17.40 -9.95 -1.21
C LEU A 358 -17.90 -10.96 -0.17
N ALA A 359 -17.06 -11.92 0.22
CA ALA A 359 -17.35 -12.85 1.31
C ALA A 359 -17.49 -12.16 2.68
N PHE A 360 -16.72 -11.09 2.93
CA PHE A 360 -16.92 -10.28 4.14
C PHE A 360 -18.24 -9.49 4.11
N LEU A 361 -18.71 -9.04 2.94
CA LEU A 361 -20.05 -8.44 2.79
C LEU A 361 -21.16 -9.48 3.04
N TYR A 362 -21.09 -10.65 2.42
CA TYR A 362 -22.03 -11.75 2.69
C TYR A 362 -22.00 -12.16 4.17
N GLY A 363 -20.82 -12.22 4.79
CA GLY A 363 -20.65 -12.47 6.22
C GLY A 363 -21.18 -11.37 7.15
N ARG A 364 -21.25 -10.10 6.70
CA ARG A 364 -21.96 -9.01 7.39
C ARG A 364 -23.48 -9.16 7.26
N ALA A 365 -23.95 -9.59 6.09
CA ALA A 365 -25.36 -9.85 5.79
C ALA A 365 -25.91 -11.18 6.34
N LYS A 366 -25.14 -11.92 7.14
CA LYS A 366 -25.44 -13.30 7.61
C LYS A 366 -25.73 -14.32 6.49
N LYS A 367 -25.28 -14.03 5.26
CA LYS A 367 -25.36 -14.94 4.10
C LYS A 367 -24.18 -15.92 4.15
N HIS A 368 -24.27 -16.88 5.05
CA HIS A 368 -23.15 -17.76 5.39
C HIS A 368 -22.69 -18.64 4.22
N ASP A 369 -23.62 -19.21 3.45
CA ASP A 369 -23.27 -20.09 2.32
C ASP A 369 -22.65 -19.33 1.14
N ASP A 370 -23.13 -18.12 0.83
CA ASP A 370 -22.53 -17.24 -0.18
C ASP A 370 -21.10 -16.84 0.22
N ALA A 371 -20.87 -16.52 1.50
CA ALA A 371 -19.55 -16.21 2.03
C ALA A 371 -18.59 -17.42 1.97
N ILE A 372 -19.07 -18.61 2.33
CA ILE A 372 -18.33 -19.87 2.24
C ILE A 372 -17.95 -20.13 0.77
N LYS A 373 -18.91 -20.05 -0.17
CA LYS A 373 -18.67 -20.31 -1.60
C LYS A 373 -17.61 -19.38 -2.17
N ALA A 374 -17.71 -18.07 -1.92
CA ALA A 374 -16.74 -17.09 -2.40
C ALA A 374 -15.31 -17.35 -1.84
N LEU A 375 -15.21 -17.84 -0.60
CA LEU A 375 -13.92 -18.19 0.01
C LEU A 375 -13.38 -19.55 -0.45
N GLN A 376 -14.24 -20.53 -0.75
CA GLN A 376 -13.84 -21.77 -1.42
C GLN A 376 -13.28 -21.50 -2.82
N GLU A 377 -13.93 -20.63 -3.60
CA GLU A 377 -13.39 -20.18 -4.89
C GLU A 377 -12.04 -19.47 -4.74
N ALA A 378 -11.89 -18.59 -3.74
CA ALA A 378 -10.62 -17.92 -3.44
C ALA A 378 -9.49 -18.92 -3.11
N VAL A 379 -9.76 -19.89 -2.22
CA VAL A 379 -8.83 -20.98 -1.88
C VAL A 379 -8.46 -21.81 -3.12
N ASN A 380 -9.43 -22.13 -3.98
CA ASN A 380 -9.17 -22.90 -5.21
C ASN A 380 -8.29 -22.15 -6.22
N ILE A 381 -8.29 -20.80 -6.21
CA ILE A 381 -7.46 -19.99 -7.10
C ILE A 381 -6.03 -19.82 -6.54
N GLU A 382 -5.88 -19.62 -5.23
CA GLU A 382 -4.58 -19.44 -4.54
C GLU A 382 -4.38 -20.38 -3.33
N PRO A 383 -4.33 -21.72 -3.52
CA PRO A 383 -4.31 -22.73 -2.44
C PRO A 383 -3.04 -22.77 -1.59
N LYS A 384 -2.15 -21.78 -1.74
CA LYS A 384 -0.92 -21.59 -0.94
C LYS A 384 -0.95 -20.34 -0.05
N ARG A 385 -2.06 -19.59 -0.02
CA ARG A 385 -2.29 -18.49 0.94
C ARG A 385 -2.99 -19.04 2.19
N ALA A 386 -2.23 -19.35 3.24
CA ALA A 386 -2.75 -19.78 4.55
C ALA A 386 -3.82 -18.83 5.14
N GLU A 387 -3.75 -17.54 4.80
CA GLU A 387 -4.73 -16.50 5.13
C GLU A 387 -6.15 -16.81 4.60
N LEU A 388 -6.29 -17.41 3.42
CA LEU A 388 -7.63 -17.71 2.85
C LEU A 388 -8.33 -18.82 3.64
N PHE A 389 -7.55 -19.76 4.21
CA PHE A 389 -8.04 -20.81 5.09
C PHE A 389 -8.48 -20.27 6.45
N LEU A 390 -7.85 -19.19 6.95
CA LEU A 390 -8.30 -18.46 8.14
C LEU A 390 -9.68 -17.86 7.92
N TYR A 391 -9.89 -17.23 6.76
CA TYR A 391 -11.19 -16.65 6.39
C TYR A 391 -12.26 -17.71 6.15
N LEU A 392 -11.94 -18.79 5.41
CA LEU A 392 -12.87 -19.90 5.16
C LEU A 392 -13.26 -20.62 6.46
N GLY A 393 -12.28 -20.90 7.33
CA GLY A 393 -12.53 -21.45 8.67
C GLY A 393 -13.42 -20.54 9.53
N THR A 394 -13.18 -19.23 9.49
CA THR A 394 -14.03 -18.23 10.17
C THR A 394 -15.45 -18.19 9.59
N ALA A 395 -15.63 -18.38 8.28
CA ALA A 395 -16.94 -18.44 7.64
C ALA A 395 -17.71 -19.71 8.06
N TYR A 396 -17.07 -20.88 8.05
CA TYR A 396 -17.66 -22.12 8.57
C TYR A 396 -18.01 -22.02 10.06
N PHE A 397 -17.14 -21.42 10.89
CA PHE A 397 -17.42 -21.20 12.31
C PHE A 397 -18.69 -20.34 12.52
N ARG A 398 -18.84 -19.25 11.76
CA ARG A 398 -20.04 -18.41 11.79
C ARG A 398 -21.29 -19.14 11.27
N ALA A 399 -21.12 -20.10 10.38
CA ALA A 399 -22.19 -21.02 9.93
C ALA A 399 -22.44 -22.19 10.89
N GLN A 400 -21.79 -22.23 12.06
CA GLN A 400 -21.81 -23.32 13.05
C GLN A 400 -21.31 -24.70 12.50
N GLN A 401 -20.66 -24.70 11.34
CA GLN A 401 -20.07 -25.89 10.69
C GLN A 401 -18.67 -26.19 11.27
N TYR A 402 -18.60 -26.43 12.59
CA TYR A 402 -17.34 -26.44 13.36
C TYR A 402 -16.28 -27.43 12.85
N ASP A 403 -16.67 -28.63 12.40
CA ASP A 403 -15.70 -29.61 11.87
C ASP A 403 -15.07 -29.15 10.55
N ARG A 404 -15.84 -28.46 9.70
CA ARG A 404 -15.33 -27.87 8.44
C ARG A 404 -14.47 -26.64 8.72
N ALA A 405 -14.81 -25.88 9.77
CA ALA A 405 -13.97 -24.80 10.28
C ALA A 405 -12.62 -25.35 10.73
N LEU A 406 -12.62 -26.39 11.56
CA LEU A 406 -11.41 -27.05 12.06
C LEU A 406 -10.55 -27.60 10.92
N ALA A 407 -11.13 -28.35 9.98
CA ALA A 407 -10.42 -28.90 8.82
C ALA A 407 -9.76 -27.80 7.99
N SER A 408 -10.50 -26.72 7.66
CA SER A 408 -9.96 -25.59 6.91
C SER A 408 -8.78 -24.92 7.64
N LEU A 409 -8.91 -24.69 8.95
CA LEU A 409 -7.84 -24.10 9.75
C LEU A 409 -6.60 -25.01 9.83
N GLN A 410 -6.80 -26.34 9.89
CA GLN A 410 -5.73 -27.33 9.85
C GLN A 410 -5.00 -27.38 8.50
N GLU A 411 -5.72 -27.28 7.37
CA GLU A 411 -5.11 -27.14 6.04
C GLU A 411 -4.27 -25.86 5.95
N GLY A 412 -4.78 -24.73 6.46
CA GLY A 412 -4.01 -23.48 6.60
C GLY A 412 -2.74 -23.64 7.44
N LEU A 413 -2.80 -24.39 8.54
CA LEU A 413 -1.63 -24.72 9.39
C LEU A 413 -0.68 -25.73 8.73
N GLY A 414 -1.13 -26.52 7.75
CA GLY A 414 -0.26 -27.31 6.87
C GLY A 414 0.61 -26.44 5.97
N ILE A 415 0.14 -25.23 5.62
CA ILE A 415 0.88 -24.25 4.81
C ILE A 415 1.78 -23.38 5.70
N ASP A 416 1.26 -22.86 6.83
CA ASP A 416 2.01 -22.08 7.82
C ASP A 416 1.77 -22.61 9.24
N ALA A 417 2.57 -23.60 9.65
CA ALA A 417 2.46 -24.24 10.95
C ALA A 417 2.73 -23.31 12.16
N LYS A 418 3.29 -22.12 11.91
CA LYS A 418 3.56 -21.08 12.92
C LYS A 418 2.58 -19.90 12.85
N ASN A 419 1.53 -20.01 12.04
CA ASN A 419 0.53 -18.97 11.96
C ASN A 419 -0.22 -18.84 13.30
N ARG A 420 0.00 -17.71 13.98
CA ARG A 420 -0.61 -17.39 15.26
C ARG A 420 -2.13 -17.35 15.16
N ASP A 421 -2.64 -16.69 14.11
CA ASP A 421 -4.06 -16.34 14.00
C ASP A 421 -4.91 -17.58 13.61
N LEU A 422 -4.40 -18.46 12.74
CA LEU A 422 -4.97 -19.80 12.51
C LEU A 422 -4.93 -20.68 13.77
N THR A 423 -3.81 -20.69 14.50
CA THR A 423 -3.70 -21.46 15.75
C THR A 423 -4.69 -20.94 16.81
N PHE A 424 -4.92 -19.63 16.87
CA PHE A 424 -5.89 -19.02 17.77
C PHE A 424 -7.34 -19.40 17.41
N GLN A 425 -7.74 -19.24 16.15
CA GLN A 425 -9.09 -19.65 15.73
C GLN A 425 -9.32 -21.15 15.89
N THR A 426 -8.28 -21.99 15.75
CA THR A 426 -8.35 -23.42 16.07
C THR A 426 -8.76 -23.66 17.53
N GLY A 427 -8.19 -22.89 18.47
CA GLY A 427 -8.59 -22.94 19.89
C GLY A 427 -10.04 -22.49 20.12
N VAL A 428 -10.50 -21.45 19.41
CA VAL A 428 -11.90 -20.97 19.50
C VAL A 428 -12.89 -22.00 18.94
N VAL A 429 -12.54 -22.70 17.85
CA VAL A 429 -13.35 -23.80 17.31
C VAL A 429 -13.41 -24.96 18.32
N TYR A 430 -12.28 -25.37 18.91
CA TYR A 430 -12.29 -26.43 19.93
C TYR A 430 -13.11 -26.06 21.17
N GLU A 431 -13.04 -24.82 21.64
CA GLU A 431 -13.86 -24.32 22.76
C GLU A 431 -15.37 -24.47 22.44
N LYS A 432 -15.81 -24.05 21.25
CA LYS A 432 -17.21 -24.21 20.82
C LYS A 432 -17.63 -25.65 20.48
N GLN A 433 -16.68 -26.58 20.37
CA GLN A 433 -16.94 -28.03 20.36
C GLN A 433 -16.93 -28.66 21.76
N GLY A 434 -16.75 -27.89 22.83
CA GLY A 434 -16.58 -28.42 24.20
C GLY A 434 -15.25 -29.14 24.43
N ARG A 435 -14.32 -29.07 23.48
CA ARG A 435 -12.99 -29.71 23.52
C ARG A 435 -12.00 -28.82 24.26
N PHE A 436 -12.31 -28.51 25.52
CA PHE A 436 -11.61 -27.50 26.31
C PHE A 436 -10.11 -27.76 26.44
N ASP A 437 -9.68 -29.01 26.57
CA ASP A 437 -8.27 -29.33 26.79
C ASP A 437 -7.44 -29.18 25.48
N ASP A 438 -8.03 -29.48 24.32
CA ASP A 438 -7.49 -29.14 22.99
C ASP A 438 -7.44 -27.62 22.78
N ALA A 439 -8.48 -26.90 23.19
CA ALA A 439 -8.53 -25.44 23.12
C ALA A 439 -7.42 -24.80 23.97
N ILE A 440 -7.23 -25.26 25.21
CA ILE A 440 -6.14 -24.84 26.09
C ILE A 440 -4.77 -25.15 25.45
N ALA A 441 -4.60 -26.32 24.84
CA ALA A 441 -3.36 -26.66 24.13
C ALA A 441 -3.10 -25.72 22.93
N ALA A 442 -4.12 -25.39 22.14
CA ALA A 442 -4.03 -24.45 21.03
C ALA A 442 -3.69 -23.03 21.50
N PHE A 443 -4.36 -22.51 22.53
CA PHE A 443 -4.05 -21.19 23.10
C PHE A 443 -2.67 -21.15 23.77
N ARG A 444 -2.21 -22.24 24.42
CA ARG A 444 -0.82 -22.35 24.91
C ARG A 444 0.18 -22.33 23.75
N LYS A 445 -0.12 -22.96 22.60
CA LYS A 445 0.71 -22.84 21.38
C LYS A 445 0.73 -21.41 20.84
N VAL A 446 -0.39 -20.66 20.89
CA VAL A 446 -0.40 -19.22 20.57
C VAL A 446 0.56 -18.44 21.48
N LEU A 447 0.55 -18.69 22.80
CA LEU A 447 1.44 -18.02 23.76
C LEU A 447 2.93 -18.37 23.59
N VAL A 448 3.27 -19.48 22.94
CA VAL A 448 4.65 -19.81 22.53
C VAL A 448 5.08 -19.02 21.27
N ILE A 449 4.13 -18.68 20.39
CA ILE A 449 4.37 -17.88 19.17
C ILE A 449 4.39 -16.38 19.51
N ASP A 450 3.48 -15.94 20.38
CA ASP A 450 3.29 -14.56 20.81
C ASP A 450 3.02 -14.49 22.32
N PRO A 451 4.08 -14.33 23.16
CA PRO A 451 3.95 -14.31 24.62
C PRO A 451 3.14 -13.15 25.20
N LYS A 452 2.68 -12.19 24.38
CA LYS A 452 1.86 -11.03 24.77
C LYS A 452 0.42 -11.08 24.26
N HIS A 453 -0.02 -12.21 23.71
CA HIS A 453 -1.39 -12.37 23.19
C HIS A 453 -2.42 -12.42 24.32
N ALA A 454 -2.96 -11.25 24.69
CA ALA A 454 -3.83 -11.05 25.86
C ALA A 454 -5.08 -11.95 25.81
N GLU A 455 -5.73 -12.04 24.66
CA GLU A 455 -6.89 -12.91 24.44
C GLU A 455 -6.60 -14.36 24.81
N SER A 456 -5.41 -14.89 24.51
CA SER A 456 -5.08 -16.30 24.81
C SER A 456 -4.86 -16.56 26.30
N TYR A 457 -4.38 -15.58 27.06
CA TYR A 457 -4.37 -15.69 28.52
C TYR A 457 -5.81 -15.67 29.07
N ASN A 458 -6.65 -14.76 28.56
CA ASN A 458 -8.04 -14.66 29.00
C ASN A 458 -8.86 -15.93 28.67
N TYR A 459 -8.77 -16.46 27.45
CA TYR A 459 -9.50 -17.67 27.06
C TYR A 459 -9.14 -18.88 27.93
N ILE A 460 -7.85 -19.10 28.24
CA ILE A 460 -7.44 -20.22 29.12
C ILE A 460 -7.99 -20.01 30.54
N GLY A 461 -7.84 -18.80 31.10
CA GLY A 461 -8.32 -18.53 32.45
C GLY A 461 -9.85 -18.54 32.56
N TYR A 462 -10.56 -18.02 31.57
CA TYR A 462 -12.02 -18.08 31.53
C TYR A 462 -12.53 -19.52 31.43
N MET A 463 -11.93 -20.39 30.59
CA MET A 463 -12.30 -21.81 30.53
C MET A 463 -12.02 -22.57 31.84
N TYR A 464 -11.04 -22.14 32.64
CA TYR A 464 -10.80 -22.66 33.98
C TYR A 464 -11.87 -22.17 34.97
N ALA A 465 -12.19 -20.87 34.97
CA ALA A 465 -13.24 -20.28 35.80
C ALA A 465 -14.62 -20.90 35.52
N GLU A 466 -15.05 -20.96 34.25
CA GLU A 466 -16.33 -21.51 33.80
C GLU A 466 -16.52 -22.98 34.21
N ARG A 467 -15.44 -23.77 34.20
CA ARG A 467 -15.44 -25.18 34.62
C ARG A 467 -15.29 -25.37 36.14
N GLY A 468 -15.09 -24.31 36.93
CA GLY A 468 -14.86 -24.40 38.37
C GLY A 468 -13.52 -25.03 38.79
N VAL A 469 -12.51 -25.05 37.90
CA VAL A 469 -11.23 -25.75 38.12
C VAL A 469 -10.03 -24.81 38.02
N ASN A 470 -8.93 -25.12 38.73
CA ASN A 470 -7.67 -24.35 38.68
C ASN A 470 -7.88 -22.83 38.88
N LEU A 471 -8.76 -22.42 39.79
CA LEU A 471 -9.28 -21.05 39.86
C LEU A 471 -8.21 -20.00 40.20
N GLU A 472 -7.17 -20.39 40.93
CA GLU A 472 -6.02 -19.53 41.26
C GLU A 472 -5.18 -19.24 40.01
N GLU A 473 -5.02 -20.24 39.14
CA GLU A 473 -4.39 -20.11 37.84
C GLU A 473 -5.30 -19.35 36.85
N ALA A 474 -6.62 -19.51 36.93
CA ALA A 474 -7.58 -18.72 36.18
C ALA A 474 -7.42 -17.22 36.46
N VAL A 475 -7.47 -16.83 37.73
CA VAL A 475 -7.22 -15.46 38.20
C VAL A 475 -5.86 -14.97 37.71
N ARG A 476 -4.79 -15.75 37.90
CA ARG A 476 -3.42 -15.37 37.50
C ARG A 476 -3.28 -15.15 35.99
N LEU A 477 -3.91 -15.98 35.17
CA LEU A 477 -3.89 -15.85 33.70
C LEU A 477 -4.71 -14.64 33.24
N ILE A 478 -5.90 -14.42 33.79
CA ILE A 478 -6.74 -13.27 33.41
C ILE A 478 -6.11 -11.96 33.88
N SER A 479 -5.53 -11.90 35.08
CA SER A 479 -4.72 -10.75 35.52
C SER A 479 -3.58 -10.46 34.54
N LYS A 480 -2.92 -11.49 33.99
CA LYS A 480 -1.90 -11.31 32.95
C LYS A 480 -2.44 -10.87 31.59
N ALA A 481 -3.71 -11.13 31.27
CA ALA A 481 -4.38 -10.51 30.11
C ALA A 481 -4.59 -9.00 30.37
N LEU A 482 -4.98 -8.63 31.59
CA LEU A 482 -5.17 -7.25 32.03
C LEU A 482 -3.85 -6.47 32.16
N ASP A 483 -2.72 -7.11 32.43
CA ASP A 483 -1.38 -6.48 32.32
C ASP A 483 -1.10 -5.93 30.90
N PHE A 484 -1.76 -6.47 29.87
CA PHE A 484 -1.63 -6.03 28.47
C PHE A 484 -2.80 -5.15 28.00
N GLU A 485 -4.04 -5.41 28.43
CA GLU A 485 -5.23 -4.58 28.15
C GLU A 485 -5.99 -4.17 29.45
N PRO A 486 -5.49 -3.21 30.25
CA PRO A 486 -6.01 -2.95 31.61
C PRO A 486 -7.46 -2.47 31.70
N GLU A 487 -8.00 -1.92 30.62
CA GLU A 487 -9.36 -1.36 30.51
C GLU A 487 -10.31 -2.24 29.68
N ASN A 488 -9.89 -3.44 29.26
CA ASN A 488 -10.76 -4.34 28.50
C ASN A 488 -11.84 -4.95 29.42
N GLY A 489 -13.05 -4.39 29.37
CA GLY A 489 -14.20 -4.80 30.17
C GLY A 489 -14.52 -6.30 30.15
N TYR A 490 -14.26 -7.00 29.04
CA TYR A 490 -14.50 -8.44 28.92
C TYR A 490 -13.49 -9.30 29.70
N PHE A 491 -12.25 -8.82 29.82
CA PHE A 491 -11.23 -9.48 30.65
C PHE A 491 -11.46 -9.17 32.13
N ILE A 492 -11.98 -7.98 32.45
CA ILE A 492 -12.41 -7.61 33.81
C ILE A 492 -13.64 -8.45 34.22
N ASP A 493 -14.59 -8.68 33.32
CA ASP A 493 -15.72 -9.58 33.53
C ASP A 493 -15.26 -11.02 33.81
N SER A 494 -14.34 -11.53 32.96
CA SER A 494 -13.72 -12.85 33.16
C SER A 494 -13.04 -12.97 34.54
N LEU A 495 -12.38 -11.92 35.02
CA LEU A 495 -11.75 -11.88 36.35
C LEU A 495 -12.79 -11.87 37.47
N GLY A 496 -13.85 -11.08 37.30
CA GLY A 496 -14.98 -11.03 38.24
C GLY A 496 -15.68 -12.39 38.35
N TRP A 497 -15.85 -13.09 37.23
CA TRP A 497 -16.37 -14.45 37.18
C TRP A 497 -15.43 -15.47 37.84
N ALA A 498 -14.11 -15.37 37.63
CA ALA A 498 -13.15 -16.21 38.35
C ALA A 498 -13.22 -16.01 39.88
N TYR A 499 -13.37 -14.76 40.35
CA TYR A 499 -13.62 -14.49 41.77
C TYR A 499 -14.98 -15.00 42.27
N TYR A 500 -16.02 -14.94 41.44
CA TYR A 500 -17.34 -15.49 41.76
C TYR A 500 -17.27 -17.00 42.01
N GLN A 501 -16.57 -17.72 41.12
CA GLN A 501 -16.35 -19.16 41.22
C GLN A 501 -15.44 -19.54 42.41
N GLN A 502 -14.50 -18.68 42.82
CA GLN A 502 -13.75 -18.81 44.08
C GLN A 502 -14.60 -18.54 45.35
N GLY A 503 -15.89 -18.20 45.22
CA GLY A 503 -16.73 -17.77 46.35
C GLY A 503 -16.39 -16.37 46.89
N ARG A 504 -15.51 -15.63 46.22
CA ARG A 504 -15.02 -14.30 46.61
C ARG A 504 -15.96 -13.21 46.10
N TYR A 505 -17.22 -13.33 46.51
CA TYR A 505 -18.34 -12.53 46.02
C TYR A 505 -18.15 -11.01 46.17
N PRO A 506 -17.53 -10.47 47.25
CA PRO A 506 -17.27 -9.04 47.36
C PRO A 506 -16.24 -8.52 46.35
N GLU A 507 -15.25 -9.32 45.95
CA GLU A 507 -14.31 -8.97 44.88
C GLU A 507 -14.94 -9.13 43.50
N ALA A 508 -15.67 -10.22 43.26
CA ALA A 508 -16.42 -10.47 42.03
C ALA A 508 -17.33 -9.27 41.70
N LEU A 509 -18.13 -8.81 42.67
CA LEU A 509 -19.06 -7.70 42.49
C LEU A 509 -18.36 -6.36 42.18
N ARG A 510 -17.11 -6.15 42.62
CA ARG A 510 -16.36 -4.93 42.27
C ARG A 510 -15.88 -4.96 40.82
N GLU A 511 -15.26 -6.06 40.39
CA GLU A 511 -14.78 -6.16 39.01
C GLU A 511 -15.94 -6.27 38.01
N LEU A 512 -17.04 -6.96 38.31
CA LEU A 512 -18.21 -7.03 37.42
C LEU A 512 -18.90 -5.67 37.24
N LYS A 513 -18.99 -4.86 38.31
CA LYS A 513 -19.44 -3.45 38.20
C LYS A 513 -18.49 -2.62 37.31
N ARG A 514 -17.19 -2.84 37.43
CA ARG A 514 -16.15 -2.16 36.63
C ARG A 514 -16.21 -2.60 35.16
N ALA A 515 -16.42 -3.89 34.88
CA ALA A 515 -16.59 -4.45 33.54
C ALA A 515 -17.77 -3.80 32.81
N VAL A 516 -18.95 -3.78 33.44
CA VAL A 516 -20.16 -3.12 32.93
C VAL A 516 -19.98 -1.61 32.70
N SER A 517 -19.07 -0.95 33.42
CA SER A 517 -18.77 0.48 33.22
C SER A 517 -17.79 0.79 32.08
N LEU A 518 -17.08 -0.21 31.57
CA LEU A 518 -16.03 -0.07 30.54
C LEU A 518 -16.40 -0.75 29.21
N ALA A 519 -17.16 -1.85 29.25
CA ALA A 519 -17.76 -2.44 28.07
C ALA A 519 -18.95 -1.60 27.57
N LYS A 520 -19.29 -1.73 26.28
CA LYS A 520 -20.61 -1.33 25.81
C LYS A 520 -21.61 -2.44 26.16
N GLU A 521 -22.85 -2.04 26.46
CA GLU A 521 -23.96 -2.91 26.88
C GLU A 521 -24.00 -4.28 26.18
N ASP A 522 -24.00 -5.33 27.01
CA ASP A 522 -23.83 -6.73 26.67
C ASP A 522 -24.64 -7.55 27.69
N PRO A 523 -25.54 -8.47 27.26
CA PRO A 523 -26.39 -9.22 28.17
C PRO A 523 -25.60 -10.10 29.15
N VAL A 524 -24.45 -10.69 28.75
CA VAL A 524 -23.71 -11.66 29.56
C VAL A 524 -23.07 -10.97 30.77
N LEU A 525 -22.50 -9.77 30.59
CA LEU A 525 -21.94 -8.97 31.67
C LEU A 525 -23.01 -8.57 32.70
N TYR A 526 -24.25 -8.35 32.26
CA TYR A 526 -25.38 -8.12 33.16
C TYR A 526 -25.88 -9.39 33.87
N GLU A 527 -25.74 -10.57 33.25
CA GLU A 527 -26.01 -11.85 33.91
C GLU A 527 -25.00 -12.16 35.02
N HIS A 528 -23.70 -12.08 34.73
CA HIS A 528 -22.65 -12.28 35.74
C HIS A 528 -22.79 -11.27 36.89
N LEU A 529 -23.06 -9.99 36.58
CA LEU A 529 -23.31 -8.96 37.59
C LEU A 529 -24.54 -9.28 38.46
N GLY A 530 -25.64 -9.76 37.87
CA GLY A 530 -26.84 -10.17 38.60
C GLY A 530 -26.61 -11.35 39.53
N ASP A 531 -25.87 -12.36 39.07
CA ASP A 531 -25.48 -13.53 39.86
C ASP A 531 -24.59 -13.11 41.05
N ALA A 532 -23.62 -12.22 40.82
CA ALA A 532 -22.77 -11.65 41.86
C ALA A 532 -23.55 -10.78 42.86
N TYR A 533 -24.53 -9.99 42.42
CA TYR A 533 -25.43 -9.27 43.33
C TYR A 533 -26.20 -10.25 44.24
N LEU A 534 -26.78 -11.33 43.69
CA LEU A 534 -27.51 -12.32 44.48
C LEU A 534 -26.62 -12.94 45.57
N LYS A 535 -25.39 -13.34 45.23
CA LYS A 535 -24.44 -13.92 46.20
C LYS A 535 -23.91 -12.93 47.24
N ASN A 536 -24.04 -11.63 47.02
CA ASN A 536 -23.80 -10.59 48.02
C ASN A 536 -25.06 -10.23 48.84
N ASN A 537 -26.16 -10.98 48.70
CA ASN A 537 -27.48 -10.73 49.30
C ASN A 537 -28.19 -9.46 48.80
N LEU A 538 -27.79 -8.92 47.64
CA LEU A 538 -28.34 -7.71 47.02
C LEU A 538 -29.40 -8.10 45.97
N SER A 539 -30.49 -8.71 46.45
CA SER A 539 -31.48 -9.38 45.60
C SER A 539 -32.32 -8.45 44.72
N ASN A 540 -32.43 -7.16 45.03
CA ASN A 540 -33.13 -6.21 44.17
C ASN A 540 -32.26 -5.86 42.96
N GLU A 541 -31.00 -5.53 43.24
CA GLU A 541 -29.97 -5.18 42.26
C GLU A 541 -29.64 -6.36 41.34
N ALA A 542 -29.75 -7.59 41.85
CA ALA A 542 -29.68 -8.82 41.05
C ALA A 542 -30.80 -8.88 40.00
N ILE A 543 -32.04 -8.63 40.41
CA ILE A 543 -33.20 -8.58 39.53
C ILE A 543 -33.06 -7.45 38.50
N GLU A 544 -32.64 -6.25 38.91
CA GLU A 544 -32.42 -5.11 38.00
C GLU A 544 -31.34 -5.40 36.95
N ALA A 545 -30.24 -6.07 37.34
CA ALA A 545 -29.19 -6.47 36.40
C ALA A 545 -29.70 -7.52 35.41
N TRP A 546 -30.37 -8.58 35.87
CA TRP A 546 -30.97 -9.60 35.00
C TRP A 546 -32.05 -9.05 34.07
N GLU A 547 -32.91 -8.14 34.54
CA GLU A 547 -33.89 -7.45 33.69
C GLU A 547 -33.21 -6.53 32.67
N LYS A 548 -32.03 -5.96 32.99
CA LYS A 548 -31.22 -5.24 32.01
C LYS A 548 -30.54 -6.16 30.99
N SER A 549 -30.13 -7.37 31.36
CA SER A 549 -29.70 -8.40 30.39
C SER A 549 -30.83 -8.72 29.40
N LEU A 550 -32.01 -9.11 29.89
CA LEU A 550 -33.18 -9.42 29.07
C LEU A 550 -33.69 -8.25 28.23
N LYS A 551 -33.40 -7.01 28.62
CA LYS A 551 -33.68 -5.80 27.83
C LYS A 551 -32.63 -5.57 26.72
N THR A 552 -31.40 -6.04 26.92
CA THR A 552 -30.29 -5.89 25.96
C THR A 552 -30.40 -6.95 24.85
N ASP A 553 -30.76 -8.18 25.21
CA ASP A 553 -31.11 -9.25 24.26
C ASP A 553 -32.26 -10.12 24.81
N PRO A 554 -33.52 -9.89 24.38
CA PRO A 554 -34.69 -10.65 24.87
C PRO A 554 -34.71 -12.13 24.43
N ASP A 555 -33.99 -12.45 23.36
CA ASP A 555 -34.00 -13.72 22.63
C ASP A 555 -32.68 -14.51 22.81
N ALA A 556 -31.80 -14.05 23.71
CA ALA A 556 -30.56 -14.73 24.05
C ALA A 556 -30.79 -16.20 24.49
N PRO A 557 -29.89 -17.15 24.17
CA PRO A 557 -30.03 -18.55 24.58
C PRO A 557 -30.11 -18.78 26.11
N THR A 558 -29.66 -17.81 26.90
CA THR A 558 -29.73 -17.76 28.37
C THR A 558 -31.02 -17.13 28.91
N ALA A 559 -31.81 -16.45 28.07
CA ALA A 559 -32.98 -15.69 28.50
C ALA A 559 -34.03 -16.52 29.28
N PRO A 560 -34.31 -17.80 28.97
CA PRO A 560 -35.18 -18.65 29.79
C PRO A 560 -34.65 -18.84 31.22
N GLN A 561 -33.35 -19.08 31.37
CA GLN A 561 -32.67 -19.27 32.64
C GLN A 561 -32.68 -17.97 33.46
N VAL A 562 -32.42 -16.83 32.82
CA VAL A 562 -32.47 -15.49 33.46
C VAL A 562 -33.88 -15.14 33.94
N ARG A 563 -34.92 -15.45 33.15
CA ARG A 563 -36.33 -15.30 33.56
C ARG A 563 -36.65 -16.17 34.78
N THR A 564 -36.10 -17.38 34.87
CA THR A 564 -36.23 -18.27 36.04
C THR A 564 -35.52 -17.69 37.27
N LYS A 565 -34.25 -17.24 37.15
CA LYS A 565 -33.50 -16.57 38.24
C LYS A 565 -34.28 -15.40 38.85
N ILE A 566 -34.87 -14.54 38.00
CA ILE A 566 -35.71 -13.41 38.41
C ILE A 566 -36.96 -13.91 39.18
N LYS A 567 -37.68 -14.90 38.64
CA LYS A 567 -38.89 -15.45 39.26
C LYS A 567 -38.59 -16.04 40.64
N GLU A 568 -37.61 -16.94 40.74
CA GLU A 568 -37.24 -17.61 41.98
C GLU A 568 -36.79 -16.61 43.05
N THR A 569 -36.01 -15.59 42.67
CA THR A 569 -35.57 -14.52 43.57
C THR A 569 -36.76 -13.70 44.09
N ARG A 570 -37.73 -13.35 43.22
CA ARG A 570 -38.97 -12.67 43.62
C ARG A 570 -39.81 -13.53 44.57
N GLU A 571 -39.96 -14.82 44.30
CA GLU A 571 -40.67 -15.78 45.17
C GLU A 571 -39.94 -16.06 46.49
N SER A 572 -38.62 -15.95 46.52
CA SER A 572 -37.83 -16.00 47.76
C SER A 572 -38.09 -14.74 48.60
N GLN A 573 -38.07 -13.55 48.00
CA GLN A 573 -38.35 -12.29 48.69
C GLN A 573 -39.78 -12.21 49.25
N THR A 574 -40.80 -12.69 48.53
CA THR A 574 -42.18 -12.71 49.04
C THR A 574 -42.34 -13.70 50.19
N ARG A 575 -41.74 -14.89 50.11
CA ARG A 575 -41.70 -15.84 51.23
C ARG A 575 -41.00 -15.27 52.46
N ALA A 576 -39.84 -14.64 52.30
CA ALA A 576 -39.11 -14.00 53.41
C ALA A 576 -39.92 -12.87 54.08
N LYS A 577 -40.67 -12.08 53.30
CA LYS A 577 -41.58 -11.04 53.82
C LYS A 577 -42.79 -11.65 54.53
N ALA A 578 -43.35 -12.75 54.02
CA ALA A 578 -44.47 -13.45 54.63
C ALA A 578 -44.09 -14.24 55.90
N SER A 579 -42.85 -14.74 56.00
CA SER A 579 -42.37 -15.53 57.14
C SER A 579 -42.05 -14.73 58.40
N GLY A 580 -42.30 -13.41 58.42
CA GLY A 580 -42.35 -12.63 59.65
C GLY A 580 -41.02 -12.51 60.40
N ALA A 581 -39.88 -12.45 59.71
CA ALA A 581 -38.55 -12.21 60.28
C ALA A 581 -38.39 -10.76 60.80
N GLY A 582 -39.23 -10.37 61.75
CA GLY A 582 -39.24 -9.04 62.38
C GLY A 582 -38.13 -8.87 63.41
N ALA A 583 -37.69 -7.63 63.60
CA ALA A 583 -36.69 -7.28 64.60
C ALA A 583 -37.17 -7.59 66.04
N PRO A 584 -36.28 -8.03 66.95
CA PRO A 584 -36.64 -8.24 68.35
C PRO A 584 -37.07 -6.92 69.01
N ARG A 585 -38.31 -6.86 69.52
CA ARG A 585 -38.92 -5.65 70.07
C ARG A 585 -39.40 -5.83 71.51
N CYS A 586 -38.49 -5.66 72.46
CA CYS A 586 -38.74 -5.42 73.89
C CYS A 586 -37.49 -4.74 74.49
N LEU A 587 -37.54 -3.81 75.45
CA LEU A 587 -38.68 -3.19 76.15
C LEU A 587 -38.62 -1.64 76.03
N ARG A 588 -39.66 -0.92 76.49
CA ARG A 588 -39.62 0.55 76.66
C ARG A 588 -40.47 1.05 77.83
N GLU A 589 -39.94 0.92 79.03
CA GLU A 589 -40.42 1.51 80.29
C GLU A 589 -39.18 1.90 81.14
N SER A 590 -39.18 2.94 81.99
CA SER A 590 -40.13 4.06 82.15
C SER A 590 -39.44 5.25 82.87
N LEU A 591 -40.14 6.40 82.94
CA LEU A 591 -40.02 7.47 83.97
C LEU A 591 -38.73 8.32 84.17
N SER A 592 -38.99 9.64 84.29
CA SER A 592 -38.36 10.62 85.21
C SER A 592 -36.91 11.15 85.05
N ARG A 593 -36.81 12.49 84.97
CA ARG A 593 -35.69 13.37 85.40
C ARG A 593 -35.67 13.47 86.95
N PRO A 594 -34.61 13.98 87.68
CA PRO A 594 -33.75 15.13 87.29
C PRO A 594 -32.32 15.23 87.90
N ARG A 595 -31.70 16.43 87.79
CA ARG A 595 -30.69 17.08 88.68
C ARG A 595 -29.19 16.67 88.69
N SER A 596 -28.40 17.47 87.96
CA SER A 596 -27.25 18.31 88.44
C SER A 596 -25.98 17.76 89.16
N ARG A 597 -24.86 17.88 88.41
CA ARG A 597 -23.50 18.36 88.80
C ARG A 597 -22.51 17.45 89.60
N PRO A 598 -21.17 17.72 89.54
CA PRO A 598 -20.12 16.70 89.68
C PRO A 598 -19.08 16.96 90.80
N PRO A 599 -18.05 16.09 90.93
CA PRO A 599 -16.67 16.60 90.95
C PRO A 599 -15.73 15.83 89.98
N ALA A 600 -14.43 15.67 90.31
CA ALA A 600 -13.38 14.98 89.55
C ALA A 600 -12.34 14.34 90.52
N PRO A 601 -11.36 13.57 90.02
CA PRO A 601 -9.96 14.08 89.97
C PRO A 601 -9.28 13.79 88.60
N ARG A 602 -8.30 14.56 88.07
CA ARG A 602 -6.94 14.97 88.54
C ARG A 602 -5.98 13.78 88.74
N SER A 603 -4.70 13.81 88.34
CA SER A 603 -3.85 14.76 87.56
C SER A 603 -2.57 14.00 87.11
N ARG A 604 -1.60 14.47 86.28
CA ARG A 604 -1.18 15.81 85.77
C ARG A 604 -1.15 15.73 84.21
N GLY A 605 -0.30 16.34 83.35
CA GLY A 605 0.79 17.34 83.40
C GLY A 605 2.00 16.95 82.52
N ALA A 606 2.70 17.83 81.78
CA ALA A 606 2.44 19.26 81.50
C ALA A 606 3.28 19.82 80.32
N GLN A 607 2.68 20.71 79.50
CA GLN A 607 3.31 21.83 78.72
C GLN A 607 4.30 21.45 77.58
N ARG A 608 4.43 22.16 76.44
CA ARG A 608 3.91 23.43 75.86
C ARG A 608 3.96 23.30 74.30
N LEU A 609 3.56 24.23 73.40
CA LEU A 609 3.11 25.63 73.46
C LEU A 609 2.09 25.96 72.32
N SER A 610 2.05 27.24 71.92
CA SER A 610 1.37 28.02 70.86
C SER A 610 1.61 27.66 69.39
N THR A 611 0.77 28.01 68.38
CA THR A 611 -0.66 28.48 68.24
C THR A 611 -1.00 28.39 66.70
N THR A 612 -2.03 28.95 66.02
CA THR A 612 -3.05 30.01 66.26
C THR A 612 -4.28 29.89 65.32
N SER A 613 -5.35 30.61 65.68
CA SER A 613 -6.46 31.23 64.92
C SER A 613 -6.45 31.29 63.36
N ALA A 614 -7.61 31.32 62.66
CA ALA A 614 -9.02 31.24 63.11
C ALA A 614 -10.05 30.98 61.97
N LEU A 615 -11.25 30.51 62.37
CA LEU A 615 -12.64 30.73 61.85
C LEU A 615 -12.88 30.93 60.32
N ARG A 616 -13.69 30.13 59.57
CA ARG A 616 -15.16 29.82 59.63
C ARG A 616 -16.12 31.02 59.39
N PRO A 617 -17.34 30.83 58.80
CA PRO A 617 -17.85 29.81 57.84
C PRO A 617 -18.86 30.42 56.78
N ILE A 618 -19.84 29.62 56.28
CA ILE A 618 -21.14 29.96 55.62
C ILE A 618 -21.24 29.75 54.08
N CYS A 619 -22.48 29.65 53.58
CA CYS A 619 -22.97 28.82 52.48
C CYS A 619 -23.34 29.55 51.17
N ALA A 620 -23.52 28.72 50.11
CA ALA A 620 -24.64 28.74 49.15
C ALA A 620 -24.65 29.67 47.90
N TYR A 621 -25.19 29.06 46.82
CA TYR A 621 -25.90 29.60 45.65
C TYR A 621 -25.19 30.44 44.55
N ALA A 622 -25.02 29.76 43.41
CA ALA A 622 -25.55 30.10 42.07
C ALA A 622 -25.06 31.34 41.26
N ALA A 623 -24.45 30.99 40.12
CA ALA A 623 -24.75 31.46 38.75
C ALA A 623 -24.32 32.86 38.23
N ALA A 624 -23.77 32.82 36.99
CA ALA A 624 -23.76 33.87 35.96
C ALA A 624 -22.90 35.14 36.21
N THR A 625 -22.37 35.87 35.21
CA THR A 625 -21.96 35.62 33.79
C THR A 625 -21.07 36.81 33.34
N VAL A 626 -20.47 36.78 32.14
CA VAL A 626 -19.84 37.94 31.42
C VAL A 626 -18.53 38.43 32.09
N SER A 627 -17.32 38.16 31.58
CA SER A 627 -16.68 38.54 30.30
C SER A 627 -16.37 40.04 30.16
N ILE A 628 -15.09 40.41 30.00
CA ILE A 628 -14.57 41.39 29.02
C ILE A 628 -13.03 41.45 29.15
N ALA A 629 -12.34 41.75 28.05
CA ALA A 629 -10.88 41.73 27.95
C ALA A 629 -10.25 43.13 27.91
N SER A 630 -9.00 43.24 28.38
CA SER A 630 -8.03 44.31 28.08
C SER A 630 -6.65 43.92 28.63
N ARG A 631 -5.52 44.36 28.07
CA ARG A 631 -5.16 44.78 26.69
C ARG A 631 -3.62 44.73 26.61
N ALA A 632 -3.05 44.50 25.44
CA ALA A 632 -1.59 44.37 25.28
C ALA A 632 -0.84 45.71 25.39
N CYS A 633 0.45 45.65 25.74
CA CYS A 633 1.49 46.54 25.19
C CYS A 633 2.92 45.96 25.35
N SER A 634 3.61 45.82 24.21
CA SER A 634 4.98 46.26 23.86
C SER A 634 6.14 46.33 24.90
N SER A 635 7.42 46.12 24.55
CA SER A 635 8.10 45.61 23.32
C SER A 635 9.64 45.55 23.53
N PHE A 636 10.36 44.99 22.54
CA PHE A 636 11.69 45.41 22.02
C PHE A 636 13.03 44.78 22.51
N GLU A 637 13.88 44.56 21.48
CA GLU A 637 15.37 44.54 21.41
C GLU A 637 16.28 43.33 21.81
N ARG A 638 17.48 43.35 21.19
CA ARG A 638 18.62 42.40 21.09
C ARG A 638 19.82 43.17 20.46
N PRO A 639 21.03 42.60 20.30
CA PRO A 639 21.98 41.96 21.24
C PRO A 639 23.28 42.82 21.32
N PRO A 640 24.48 42.31 21.72
CA PRO A 640 25.37 41.66 20.73
C PRO A 640 26.29 40.53 21.31
N SER A 641 27.34 40.17 20.56
CA SER A 641 28.23 38.99 20.67
C SER A 641 29.50 39.16 21.50
N PHE A 642 30.14 38.05 21.91
CA PHE A 642 31.61 37.83 21.79
C PHE A 642 31.96 36.32 21.78
N ALA A 643 33.25 35.94 21.73
CA ALA A 643 33.71 34.61 21.25
C ALA A 643 34.97 34.04 21.96
N SER A 644 35.47 32.89 21.47
CA SER A 644 36.82 32.27 21.61
C SER A 644 36.92 30.90 22.33
N LYS A 645 38.06 30.20 22.13
CA LYS A 645 38.40 28.83 22.58
C LYS A 645 39.47 28.85 23.70
N PRO A 646 39.93 27.69 24.20
CA PRO A 646 41.25 27.23 23.72
C PRO A 646 41.32 25.70 23.40
N SER A 647 42.52 25.22 23.04
CA SER A 647 42.82 23.84 22.64
C SER A 647 44.27 23.45 23.00
N LEU A 648 44.53 22.16 23.27
CA LEU A 648 45.86 21.62 23.66
C LEU A 648 46.18 20.29 22.89
N PRO A 649 47.44 19.79 22.90
CA PRO A 649 48.12 19.45 21.63
C PRO A 649 48.39 17.95 21.36
N SER A 650 49.13 17.69 20.28
CA SER A 650 49.52 16.39 19.73
C SER A 650 50.96 15.96 20.10
N GLY A 651 51.25 14.66 19.97
CA GLY A 651 52.60 14.08 20.09
C GLY A 651 52.66 12.59 19.69
N HIS A 652 53.66 12.22 18.88
CA HIS A 652 54.03 10.86 18.43
C HIS A 652 55.46 10.52 18.98
N PRO A 653 56.16 9.40 18.66
CA PRO A 653 55.87 8.24 17.77
C PRO A 653 56.24 6.83 18.32
N SER A 654 56.03 5.79 17.48
CA SER A 654 56.81 4.52 17.42
C SER A 654 56.58 3.45 18.55
N SER A 655 56.86 2.13 18.40
CA SER A 655 56.94 1.21 17.23
C SER A 655 57.11 -0.28 17.70
N TRP A 656 57.24 -1.24 16.76
CA TRP A 656 57.63 -2.67 16.90
C TRP A 656 56.59 -3.75 17.34
N SER A 657 56.86 -4.98 16.88
CA SER A 657 56.23 -6.31 17.08
C SER A 657 57.27 -7.40 16.67
N PRO A 658 57.06 -8.73 16.79
CA PRO A 658 56.18 -9.58 17.63
C PRO A 658 57.03 -10.48 18.58
N PRO A 659 56.58 -11.69 19.02
CA PRO A 659 56.89 -12.94 18.25
C PRO A 659 55.84 -14.09 18.36
N MET A 660 56.14 -15.25 17.75
CA MET A 660 55.40 -16.53 17.83
C MET A 660 56.15 -17.62 18.65
N PRO A 661 55.47 -18.73 19.01
CA PRO A 661 55.91 -20.07 18.59
C PRO A 661 54.72 -21.01 18.19
N THR A 662 54.88 -22.27 17.72
CA THR A 662 55.53 -22.89 16.54
C THR A 662 55.41 -24.42 16.64
N ARG A 663 54.80 -25.10 15.65
CA ARG A 663 54.91 -26.57 15.33
C ARG A 663 54.33 -27.55 16.40
N SER A 664 54.09 -28.86 16.16
CA SER A 664 54.47 -29.78 15.05
C SER A 664 53.46 -30.93 14.74
N ARG A 665 53.63 -31.56 13.55
CA ARG A 665 53.48 -32.99 13.14
C ARG A 665 53.12 -34.06 14.22
N SER A 666 52.50 -35.23 13.93
CA SER A 666 51.91 -35.84 12.69
C SER A 666 51.35 -37.28 12.91
N GLY A 667 50.37 -37.72 12.09
CA GLY A 667 50.44 -39.06 11.45
C GLY A 667 49.40 -40.17 11.77
N LYS A 668 48.97 -40.85 10.69
CA LYS A 668 48.39 -42.22 10.56
C LYS A 668 46.96 -42.54 11.07
N SER A 669 46.32 -43.41 10.28
CA SER A 669 45.03 -44.13 10.42
C SER A 669 45.32 -45.66 10.35
N PRO A 670 44.39 -46.65 10.41
CA PRO A 670 42.95 -46.63 10.09
C PRO A 670 42.02 -47.47 11.03
N SER A 671 40.81 -47.81 10.53
CA SER A 671 39.77 -48.72 11.09
C SER A 671 39.03 -48.24 12.36
N SER A 672 37.72 -48.50 12.56
CA SER A 672 36.70 -49.08 11.67
C SER A 672 35.25 -48.85 12.19
N ALA A 673 34.28 -49.01 11.27
CA ALA A 673 32.87 -49.41 11.50
C ALA A 673 31.75 -48.35 11.77
N LEU A 674 30.66 -48.57 11.03
CA LEU A 674 29.22 -48.33 11.32
C LEU A 674 28.56 -46.92 11.22
N SER A 675 27.49 -46.92 10.39
CA SER A 675 26.21 -46.18 10.51
C SER A 675 26.10 -44.69 10.14
N SER A 676 25.68 -44.47 8.89
CA SER A 676 25.02 -43.26 8.34
C SER A 676 23.49 -43.23 8.67
N PRO A 677 22.71 -42.18 8.33
CA PRO A 677 23.02 -40.75 8.16
C PRO A 677 22.02 -39.79 8.86
N ALA A 678 22.45 -38.57 9.21
CA ALA A 678 21.55 -37.41 9.39
C ALA A 678 22.26 -36.08 9.03
N PRO A 679 21.60 -35.09 8.40
CA PRO A 679 22.28 -33.92 7.84
C PRO A 679 22.36 -32.71 8.79
N HIS A 680 23.39 -31.87 8.61
CA HIS A 680 23.47 -30.55 9.23
C HIS A 680 23.76 -29.42 8.24
N ARG A 681 22.76 -28.54 8.10
CA ARG A 681 22.87 -27.07 8.01
C ARG A 681 24.15 -26.47 7.37
N THR A 682 24.00 -25.83 6.20
CA THR A 682 23.69 -24.38 6.12
C THR A 682 23.82 -23.82 4.69
N ARG A 683 22.85 -23.01 4.25
CA ARG A 683 22.97 -21.54 4.27
C ARG A 683 21.62 -20.88 3.94
N ARG A 684 21.49 -19.59 4.26
CA ARG A 684 20.30 -18.76 4.03
C ARG A 684 20.35 -18.13 2.63
N SER A 685 19.20 -18.00 1.99
CA SER A 685 18.89 -16.95 1.02
C SER A 685 17.51 -16.40 1.33
N ALA A 686 17.38 -15.08 1.53
CA ALA A 686 16.10 -14.44 1.81
C ALA A 686 15.36 -14.09 0.52
N GLY A 687 14.03 -14.16 0.54
CA GLY A 687 13.16 -13.85 -0.61
C GLY A 687 11.92 -13.09 -0.19
N SER A 688 11.98 -11.77 -0.32
CA SER A 688 10.89 -10.83 -0.66
C SER A 688 9.43 -11.24 -0.35
N ALA A 689 8.84 -10.60 0.67
CA ALA A 689 7.39 -10.51 0.85
C ALA A 689 6.90 -9.09 0.46
N SER A 690 5.80 -9.00 -0.30
CA SER A 690 5.21 -7.73 -0.77
C SER A 690 4.09 -7.26 0.18
N PRO A 691 4.13 -6.05 0.76
CA PRO A 691 3.20 -5.66 1.82
C PRO A 691 2.12 -4.65 1.37
N TRP A 692 0.95 -5.13 0.91
CA TRP A 692 -0.23 -4.27 0.63
C TRP A 692 -1.59 -4.85 1.06
N VAL A 693 -1.69 -5.30 2.32
CA VAL A 693 -2.97 -5.40 3.03
C VAL A 693 -2.84 -4.67 4.36
N ARG A 694 -3.59 -3.58 4.57
CA ARG A 694 -3.74 -3.00 5.90
C ARG A 694 -4.66 -3.90 6.72
N ARG A 695 -4.24 -4.26 7.94
CA ARG A 695 -5.00 -5.08 8.88
C ARG A 695 -6.29 -4.37 9.30
N SER A 696 -7.40 -4.66 8.64
CA SER A 696 -8.74 -4.30 9.10
C SER A 696 -9.12 -5.20 10.27
N TRP A 697 -9.32 -4.60 11.45
CA TRP A 697 -9.67 -5.35 12.66
C TRP A 697 -11.12 -5.80 12.62
N TRP A 698 -11.36 -7.10 12.77
CA TRP A 698 -12.67 -7.62 13.16
C TRP A 698 -12.53 -8.61 14.32
N ARG A 699 -12.93 -8.16 15.52
CA ARG A 699 -13.20 -9.05 16.66
C ARG A 699 -14.45 -9.88 16.34
N SER A 700 -14.45 -11.13 16.79
CA SER A 700 -15.65 -11.96 16.87
C SER A 700 -16.22 -11.85 18.27
N SER A 701 -17.49 -11.47 18.37
CA SER A 701 -18.26 -11.53 19.61
C SER A 701 -19.71 -11.89 19.26
N PRO A 702 -20.41 -12.77 20.00
CA PRO A 702 -21.73 -12.36 20.49
C PRO A 702 -21.49 -11.11 21.36
N ALA A 703 -22.23 -10.04 21.11
CA ALA A 703 -22.09 -8.74 21.77
C ALA A 703 -20.70 -8.01 21.68
N THR A 704 -20.66 -7.05 20.74
CA THR A 704 -20.07 -5.71 20.94
C THR A 704 -18.53 -5.49 20.73
N ARG A 705 -18.13 -4.21 20.59
CA ARG A 705 -17.14 -3.72 19.59
C ARG A 705 -16.52 -2.34 19.94
N CYS A 706 -15.18 -2.19 19.81
CA CYS A 706 -14.37 -0.95 19.90
C CYS A 706 -14.28 -0.30 21.31
N LEU A 707 -13.22 0.42 21.71
CA LEU A 707 -12.56 1.57 21.04
C LEU A 707 -11.09 1.86 21.47
N ARG A 708 -10.41 2.66 20.63
CA ARG A 708 -9.22 3.53 20.89
C ARG A 708 -7.88 2.89 21.32
N ALA A 709 -6.85 3.22 20.54
CA ALA A 709 -5.46 3.32 20.99
C ALA A 709 -4.85 4.65 20.50
N THR A 710 -3.96 5.26 21.28
CA THR A 710 -3.23 6.52 20.98
C THR A 710 -1.72 6.24 20.83
N PRO A 711 -0.93 7.13 20.20
CA PRO A 711 0.13 6.69 19.30
C PRO A 711 1.48 6.29 19.95
N GLY A 712 1.91 5.06 19.72
CA GLY A 712 3.24 4.53 20.07
C GLY A 712 4.11 4.17 18.86
N ARG A 713 4.94 5.12 18.40
CA ARG A 713 6.09 5.01 17.47
C ARG A 713 6.29 3.67 16.71
N GLY A 714 5.67 3.53 15.53
CA GLY A 714 6.01 2.51 14.52
C GLY A 714 6.81 3.09 13.35
N LYS A 715 7.75 2.33 12.78
CA LYS A 715 8.67 2.82 11.71
C LYS A 715 8.08 2.63 10.31
N CYS A 716 7.93 3.72 9.56
CA CYS A 716 7.55 3.68 8.14
C CYS A 716 8.76 3.39 7.24
N TRP A 717 8.56 2.58 6.19
CA TRP A 717 9.48 2.42 5.06
C TRP A 717 8.75 2.80 3.76
N PRO A 718 9.44 3.41 2.76
CA PRO A 718 8.80 3.99 1.58
C PRO A 718 8.49 2.97 0.49
N LEU A 719 7.58 3.34 -0.43
CA LEU A 719 7.49 2.71 -1.74
C LEU A 719 8.59 3.22 -2.68
N THR A 720 9.22 2.30 -3.40
CA THR A 720 10.05 2.59 -4.57
C THR A 720 10.00 1.40 -5.55
N PRO A 721 9.89 1.60 -6.87
CA PRO A 721 9.96 0.53 -7.85
C PRO A 721 11.43 0.19 -8.21
N SER A 722 11.87 -1.04 -7.91
CA SER A 722 13.20 -1.52 -8.30
C SER A 722 13.19 -2.16 -9.69
N VAL A 723 13.46 -1.38 -10.74
CA VAL A 723 13.54 -1.88 -12.13
C VAL A 723 14.97 -2.31 -12.48
N HIS A 724 15.22 -3.61 -12.63
CA HIS A 724 16.44 -4.13 -13.28
C HIS A 724 16.18 -5.48 -14.00
N PRO A 725 16.79 -5.74 -15.18
CA PRO A 725 16.48 -6.90 -16.02
C PRO A 725 17.32 -8.14 -15.69
N SER A 726 16.66 -9.26 -15.39
CA SER A 726 17.31 -10.56 -15.18
C SER A 726 17.60 -11.29 -16.49
N ARG A 727 18.81 -11.13 -17.04
CA ARG A 727 19.35 -12.03 -18.07
C ARG A 727 19.50 -13.45 -17.49
N SER A 728 18.75 -14.42 -17.99
CA SER A 728 19.06 -15.84 -17.82
C SER A 728 19.66 -16.41 -19.11
N LYS A 729 20.82 -17.07 -19.00
CA LYS A 729 21.36 -17.96 -20.05
C LYS A 729 21.02 -19.40 -19.67
N ARG A 730 20.30 -20.12 -20.53
CA ARG A 730 20.52 -21.55 -20.77
C ARG A 730 20.52 -21.81 -22.27
N ARG A 731 21.42 -22.67 -22.73
CA ARG A 731 21.40 -23.27 -24.08
C ARG A 731 20.58 -24.56 -24.02
N MET A 732 19.99 -24.92 -25.16
CA MET A 732 19.80 -26.29 -25.72
C MET A 732 19.23 -27.36 -24.76
N ASP A 733 18.21 -28.14 -25.14
CA ASP A 733 18.22 -29.00 -26.33
C ASP A 733 17.00 -28.82 -27.27
N ALA A 734 16.91 -29.64 -28.32
CA ALA A 734 16.00 -29.46 -29.44
C ALA A 734 15.40 -30.76 -29.99
N SER A 735 14.11 -30.74 -30.35
CA SER A 735 13.48 -31.74 -31.24
C SER A 735 12.11 -31.29 -31.78
N ALA A 736 11.82 -31.69 -33.02
CA ALA A 736 10.48 -31.96 -33.58
C ALA A 736 9.42 -30.82 -33.73
N SER A 737 9.39 -30.24 -34.94
CA SER A 737 8.23 -30.15 -35.85
C SER A 737 6.79 -29.88 -35.35
N GLY A 738 6.15 -28.84 -35.89
CA GLY A 738 4.68 -28.68 -35.93
C GLY A 738 4.23 -27.38 -36.62
N SER A 739 3.64 -27.46 -37.82
CA SER A 739 3.36 -26.30 -38.67
C SER A 739 1.86 -26.07 -38.96
N ILE A 740 1.30 -24.93 -38.55
CA ILE A 740 -0.06 -24.48 -38.93
C ILE A 740 -0.04 -22.98 -39.30
N ARG A 741 -0.83 -22.60 -40.32
CA ARG A 741 -1.00 -21.22 -40.81
C ARG A 741 -2.39 -20.66 -40.43
N LEU A 742 -2.47 -19.43 -39.92
CA LEU A 742 -3.64 -18.53 -40.00
C LEU A 742 -3.11 -17.11 -40.26
N ARG A 743 -3.28 -16.54 -41.46
CA ARG A 743 -4.47 -15.81 -41.97
C ARG A 743 -4.81 -14.55 -41.17
N ALA A 744 -4.42 -13.39 -41.70
CA ALA A 744 -5.05 -12.10 -41.43
C ALA A 744 -6.08 -11.76 -42.53
N PRO A 745 -7.15 -10.98 -42.25
CA PRO A 745 -8.12 -10.55 -43.25
C PRO A 745 -7.66 -9.31 -44.04
N ARG A 746 -8.01 -9.28 -45.34
CA ARG A 746 -8.14 -8.04 -46.14
C ARG A 746 -9.52 -7.44 -45.87
N ASP A 747 -9.73 -6.13 -45.71
CA ASP A 747 -9.38 -4.99 -46.59
C ASP A 747 -10.28 -4.88 -47.84
N ARG A 748 -10.91 -3.69 -47.98
CA ARG A 748 -11.60 -3.10 -49.16
C ARG A 748 -12.17 -1.73 -48.72
N SER A 749 -11.68 -0.59 -49.23
CA SER A 749 -12.02 0.08 -50.53
C SER A 749 -13.34 0.87 -50.47
N SER A 750 -13.56 2.04 -51.10
CA SER A 750 -12.75 2.99 -51.91
C SER A 750 -13.70 4.15 -52.32
N GLY A 751 -13.32 5.36 -52.77
CA GLY A 751 -12.02 6.00 -53.06
C GLY A 751 -12.20 7.13 -54.11
N ARG A 752 -11.14 7.89 -54.45
CA ARG A 752 -11.06 8.97 -55.48
C ARG A 752 -11.80 10.30 -55.08
N ALA A 753 -11.18 11.50 -55.03
CA ALA A 753 -10.47 12.33 -56.04
C ALA A 753 -11.42 13.40 -56.67
N ALA A 754 -11.04 14.65 -57.01
CA ALA A 754 -9.76 15.37 -56.96
C ALA A 754 -9.90 16.93 -56.97
N LEU A 755 -8.76 17.62 -56.76
CA LEU A 755 -8.33 18.91 -57.36
C LEU A 755 -8.97 20.28 -56.99
N ASN A 756 -8.07 21.19 -56.58
CA ASN A 756 -7.89 22.61 -57.00
C ASN A 756 -8.58 23.79 -56.26
N ARG A 757 -7.70 24.73 -55.80
CA ARG A 757 -7.80 26.22 -55.80
C ARG A 757 -8.83 26.86 -54.82
N ARG A 758 -8.64 28.09 -54.29
CA ARG A 758 -7.49 29.05 -54.19
C ARG A 758 -7.83 30.14 -53.14
N VAL A 759 -6.82 30.89 -52.65
CA VAL A 759 -6.89 32.31 -52.18
C VAL A 759 -7.79 32.60 -50.95
N SER A 760 -7.25 32.92 -49.75
CA SER A 760 -6.95 34.28 -49.20
C SER A 760 -8.21 35.14 -48.87
N SER A 761 -8.25 36.11 -47.94
CA SER A 761 -7.35 36.58 -46.86
C SER A 761 -8.09 37.66 -46.01
N SER A 762 -7.49 38.11 -44.89
CA SER A 762 -7.76 39.38 -44.16
C SER A 762 -9.13 39.60 -43.47
N GLY A 763 -9.10 40.27 -42.29
CA GLY A 763 -10.27 40.92 -41.65
C GLY A 763 -10.47 42.37 -42.15
N PRO A 764 -11.24 43.27 -41.45
CA PRO A 764 -11.05 43.56 -40.01
C PRO A 764 -12.34 43.97 -39.22
N ARG A 765 -12.13 44.42 -37.95
CA ARG A 765 -12.88 45.42 -37.11
C ARG A 765 -14.38 45.70 -37.41
N ALA A 766 -15.26 45.83 -36.40
CA ALA A 766 -15.26 47.00 -35.49
C ALA A 766 -16.02 46.80 -34.15
N ARG A 767 -16.07 47.87 -33.32
CA ARG A 767 -16.74 47.96 -32.00
C ARG A 767 -18.19 48.47 -32.11
N ILE A 768 -19.00 48.22 -31.06
CA ILE A 768 -19.93 49.19 -30.41
C ILE A 768 -20.32 48.64 -29.01
N SER A 769 -20.84 49.48 -28.10
CA SER A 769 -21.18 49.12 -26.71
C SER A 769 -22.46 49.90 -26.24
N PRO A 770 -22.79 50.08 -24.93
CA PRO A 770 -23.84 49.29 -24.28
C PRO A 770 -24.97 50.09 -23.59
N ARG A 771 -26.02 49.39 -23.11
CA ARG A 771 -27.01 49.81 -22.08
C ARG A 771 -27.47 48.55 -21.31
N SER A 772 -27.50 48.46 -19.96
CA SER A 772 -28.36 49.11 -18.95
C SER A 772 -29.87 48.84 -19.20
N THR A 773 -30.72 48.37 -18.27
CA THR A 773 -30.81 48.49 -16.78
C THR A 773 -31.44 47.19 -16.19
N ALA A 774 -31.05 46.63 -15.04
CA ALA A 774 -31.18 47.04 -13.61
C ALA A 774 -32.59 46.87 -12.97
N SER A 775 -32.61 46.41 -11.71
CA SER A 775 -33.76 46.35 -10.75
C SER A 775 -34.90 45.32 -11.01
N SER A 776 -35.64 44.76 -10.03
CA SER A 776 -35.38 44.46 -8.59
C SER A 776 -36.61 43.80 -7.92
N LYS A 777 -36.39 42.92 -6.91
CA LYS A 777 -37.34 42.59 -5.79
C LYS A 777 -38.70 41.94 -6.18
N SER A 778 -39.49 41.34 -5.28
CA SER A 778 -39.21 40.55 -4.05
C SER A 778 -40.49 39.83 -3.56
N THR A 779 -40.34 38.95 -2.55
CA THR A 779 -41.33 38.61 -1.48
C THR A 779 -42.64 37.86 -1.78
N CYS A 780 -42.92 36.90 -0.87
CA CYS A 780 -44.22 36.31 -0.45
C CYS A 780 -45.13 35.65 -1.51
N ALA A 781 -45.51 34.37 -1.47
CA ALA A 781 -45.92 33.44 -0.38
C ALA A 781 -47.41 33.52 0.03
N THR A 782 -48.10 32.39 -0.13
CA THR A 782 -49.31 32.02 0.64
C THR A 782 -49.47 30.50 0.68
N ARG A 783 -50.19 30.00 1.70
CA ARG A 783 -50.58 28.58 1.86
C ARG A 783 -52.02 28.38 1.38
N THR A 784 -52.33 27.24 0.78
CA THR A 784 -53.60 26.56 1.08
C THR A 784 -53.58 25.03 0.93
N ARG A 785 -54.33 24.43 1.86
CA ARG A 785 -55.03 23.12 1.90
C ARG A 785 -55.78 22.76 0.59
N SER A 786 -56.28 21.53 0.33
CA SER A 786 -56.12 20.16 0.89
C SER A 786 -56.96 19.17 0.04
N ALA A 787 -56.81 17.86 0.29
CA ALA A 787 -57.56 16.70 -0.29
C ALA A 787 -57.15 16.29 -1.74
N ILE A 788 -56.89 15.03 -2.13
CA ILE A 788 -57.40 13.66 -1.77
C ILE A 788 -58.78 13.38 -2.40
N PRO A 789 -59.07 12.21 -3.03
CA PRO A 789 -58.28 10.97 -3.20
C PRO A 789 -58.12 10.48 -4.69
N ASP A 790 -57.53 9.28 -4.86
CA ASP A 790 -57.81 8.23 -5.89
C ASP A 790 -57.67 8.54 -7.41
N SER A 791 -57.32 7.58 -8.29
CA SER A 791 -56.88 6.17 -8.12
C SER A 791 -56.06 5.67 -9.35
N THR A 792 -55.35 4.55 -9.17
CA THR A 792 -54.75 3.69 -10.23
C THR A 792 -55.82 2.84 -10.95
N PRO A 793 -55.56 2.14 -12.08
CA PRO A 793 -54.25 1.84 -12.70
C PRO A 793 -54.16 1.94 -14.25
N SER A 794 -52.92 1.90 -14.76
CA SER A 794 -52.47 1.04 -15.87
C SER A 794 -50.94 1.00 -15.90
#